data_AF-A0A7J2S4D6-F1
#
_entry.id   AF-A0A7J2S4D6-F1
#
_cell.length_a   1.000
_cell.length_b   1.000
_cell.length_c   1.000
_cell.angle_alpha   90.00
_cell.angle_beta   90.00
_cell.angle_gamma   90.00
#
_symmetry.space_group_name_H-M   'P 1'
#
loop_
_entity.id
_entity.type
_entity.pdbx_description
1 polymer ?
#
loop_
_entity_poly.entity_id
_entity_poly.type
_entity_poly.pdbx_seq_one_letter_code
_entity_poly.pdbx_strand_id
1 'polypeptide(L)'
;MKKRILSILVVMLLLFTGVNVLAGDTLENKMKTCFESDDIFFSQVSILSDEKYATIEISEANSFLRTPDAPMLPYFTKTYVYPFGTKILNVEIIPKTVIHQKIDKKIKPAPRPIPKTKISLKNDFSPSENKQIYLSNALYPNEWYSYNIKCGLMDGKRSVILTVNLFPVRYSPGTNLLYQTTDFDVNIEFIKPQKMKTSSENYDLLIIAPKIFSRALQPLVKDKNSYNIRTILKTTNSIFSDYSGRDNAEKIKYFIKDAIEEWNITYVLLVGGRVGQLFKWYVPSRYTALDDWSDWEVSHLSDLYYADVYKYNTTSHQYEFDDWDSNGNGIFAEWSRDTYLNPEDEIDFVPDVYVGRLACRNLAEVRIIVKKIVNYESNTFGADWFKNMILVGGDTVPTTNENSSQYPYYEGEIETNLGGSYLEPLGFNLLRLWASNGNLTRQADLIKALNKGAGFLYLSGHGNPNVWSTHPPNNDLWIDALYNPGMALLRNRNKLPVCVVGGCHSSQFDVTNLNFIKGLMEEGLKYFSEDITLETGGFWKNEWAYRCWSWNLVRQRNGGAIACIGNTGLGYGSGGLSCISDLDGWITSHFFQVYADQSTAGNYTLGRIHSQTITDYINTFSASWDRLDAKTVEGWALLGDPSLRIGGYPLIH
;
A
#
# COMPACT_ATOMS: atom_id res chain seq x y z
N MET A 1 -46.49 29.19 49.91
CA MET A 1 -45.78 28.37 48.91
C MET A 1 -46.30 28.72 47.52
N LYS A 2 -45.49 29.39 46.69
CA LYS A 2 -45.83 29.86 45.34
C LYS A 2 -44.57 29.79 44.45
N LYS A 3 -44.73 29.26 43.22
CA LYS A 3 -43.91 29.38 41.98
C LYS A 3 -42.51 28.70 41.99
N ARG A 4 -41.93 28.16 40.91
CA ARG A 4 -42.21 27.83 39.47
C ARG A 4 -40.99 26.96 39.02
N ILE A 5 -41.06 26.08 38.00
CA ILE A 5 -40.51 26.20 36.61
C ILE A 5 -40.60 24.75 36.01
N LEU A 6 -41.34 24.47 34.92
CA LEU A 6 -40.93 24.31 33.48
C LEU A 6 -39.81 23.25 33.26
N SER A 7 -39.82 22.26 32.36
CA SER A 7 -40.16 22.24 30.93
C SER A 7 -40.04 20.80 30.32
N ILE A 8 -40.89 20.53 29.32
CA ILE A 8 -40.66 19.80 28.04
C ILE A 8 -40.30 18.29 28.08
N LEU A 9 -41.27 17.48 27.65
CA LEU A 9 -41.14 16.10 27.18
C LEU A 9 -41.72 16.06 25.76
N VAL A 10 -40.89 15.87 24.73
CA VAL A 10 -41.33 15.58 23.35
C VAL A 10 -40.41 14.51 22.79
N VAL A 11 -40.95 13.30 22.66
CA VAL A 11 -40.38 12.17 21.92
C VAL A 11 -41.29 11.91 20.72
N MET A 12 -40.65 11.85 19.55
CA MET A 12 -41.00 11.18 18.28
C MET A 12 -42.47 10.90 17.92
N LEU A 13 -42.86 11.33 16.72
CA LEU A 13 -43.12 10.46 15.56
C LEU A 13 -43.61 11.34 14.40
N LEU A 14 -42.87 11.43 13.30
CA LEU A 14 -43.44 11.86 12.02
C LEU A 14 -42.82 11.05 10.88
N LEU A 15 -43.62 10.09 10.42
CA LEU A 15 -43.48 9.34 9.17
C LEU A 15 -43.44 10.33 8.00
N PHE A 16 -42.35 10.35 7.24
CA PHE A 16 -42.32 11.03 5.95
C PHE A 16 -43.03 10.17 4.90
N THR A 17 -44.30 10.50 4.63
CA THR A 17 -44.94 10.18 3.36
C THR A 17 -44.57 11.26 2.35
N GLY A 18 -43.95 10.86 1.24
CA GLY A 18 -43.60 11.77 0.15
C GLY A 18 -44.85 12.31 -0.52
N VAL A 19 -45.05 13.63 -0.45
CA VAL A 19 -45.98 14.37 -1.29
C VAL A 19 -45.16 15.20 -2.28
N ASN A 20 -45.25 14.85 -3.56
CA ASN A 20 -44.76 15.67 -4.65
C ASN A 20 -45.60 16.94 -4.74
N VAL A 21 -45.01 18.09 -4.37
CA VAL A 21 -45.55 19.40 -4.72
C VAL A 21 -44.75 19.91 -5.91
N LEU A 22 -45.39 19.91 -7.08
CA LEU A 22 -44.96 20.65 -8.26
C LEU A 22 -45.22 22.14 -8.01
N ALA A 23 -44.15 22.93 -7.90
CA ALA A 23 -44.23 24.38 -7.90
C ALA A 23 -43.03 24.98 -8.66
N GLY A 24 -43.31 25.49 -9.86
CA GLY A 24 -42.70 26.66 -10.50
C GLY A 24 -41.19 26.72 -10.67
N ASP A 25 -40.73 26.44 -11.90
CA ASP A 25 -39.41 26.82 -12.40
C ASP A 25 -39.15 28.33 -12.19
N THR A 26 -38.19 28.63 -11.31
CA THR A 26 -37.35 29.82 -11.40
C THR A 26 -35.90 29.36 -11.24
N LEU A 27 -35.10 29.60 -12.28
CA LEU A 27 -33.68 29.30 -12.38
C LEU A 27 -32.87 30.15 -11.38
N GLU A 28 -32.88 29.78 -10.10
CA GLU A 28 -31.78 30.01 -9.19
C GLU A 28 -31.14 28.65 -8.89
N ASN A 29 -29.98 28.42 -9.49
CA ASN A 29 -29.22 27.17 -9.39
C ASN A 29 -28.57 27.07 -7.99
N LYS A 30 -29.37 26.95 -6.93
CA LYS A 30 -28.89 26.79 -5.55
C LYS A 30 -28.29 25.40 -5.41
N MET A 31 -26.99 25.33 -5.10
CA MET A 31 -26.34 24.10 -4.67
C MET A 31 -27.12 23.51 -3.50
N LYS A 32 -27.69 22.32 -3.67
CA LYS A 32 -28.51 21.67 -2.66
C LYS A 32 -27.62 21.00 -1.61
N THR A 33 -27.70 21.47 -0.37
CA THR A 33 -27.12 20.78 0.79
C THR A 33 -27.78 19.42 0.97
N CYS A 34 -26.96 18.40 1.16
CA CYS A 34 -27.33 17.01 1.41
C CYS A 34 -26.89 16.62 2.84
N PHE A 35 -27.59 15.65 3.41
CA PHE A 35 -27.31 15.11 4.73
C PHE A 35 -27.26 13.59 4.65
N GLU A 36 -26.30 12.99 5.35
CA GLU A 36 -26.19 11.55 5.56
C GLU A 36 -25.98 11.30 7.06
N SER A 37 -26.74 10.37 7.62
CA SER A 37 -26.72 10.05 9.04
C SER A 37 -26.62 8.54 9.23
N ASP A 38 -25.93 8.13 10.28
CA ASP A 38 -25.64 6.73 10.55
C ASP A 38 -25.47 6.47 12.05
N ASP A 39 -26.06 5.39 12.53
CA ASP A 39 -26.01 4.95 13.92
C ASP A 39 -25.12 3.70 14.01
N ILE A 40 -23.99 3.80 14.70
CA ILE A 40 -23.01 2.71 14.82
C ILE A 40 -22.99 2.19 16.24
N PHE A 41 -23.16 0.88 16.40
CA PHE A 41 -23.27 0.21 17.69
C PHE A 41 -22.10 -0.73 17.96
N PHE A 42 -21.73 -0.85 19.23
CA PHE A 42 -20.64 -1.68 19.71
C PHE A 42 -21.10 -2.60 20.84
N SER A 43 -20.63 -3.84 20.78
CA SER A 43 -20.73 -4.80 21.87
C SER A 43 -19.98 -4.33 23.12
N GLN A 44 -20.34 -4.88 24.30
CA GLN A 44 -19.59 -4.65 25.53
C GLN A 44 -18.16 -5.18 25.37
N VAL A 45 -17.18 -4.50 25.97
CA VAL A 45 -15.77 -4.92 25.87
C VAL A 45 -15.55 -6.31 26.46
N SER A 46 -14.78 -7.13 25.75
CA SER A 46 -14.17 -8.33 26.31
C SER A 46 -12.77 -7.99 26.81
N ILE A 47 -12.46 -8.36 28.04
CA ILE A 47 -11.13 -8.15 28.65
C ILE A 47 -10.49 -9.52 28.82
N LEU A 48 -9.50 -9.79 27.97
CA LEU A 48 -8.61 -10.92 28.12
C LEU A 48 -7.37 -10.49 28.90
N SER A 49 -6.73 -11.40 29.62
CA SER A 49 -5.50 -11.07 30.36
C SER A 49 -4.54 -12.24 30.33
N ASP A 50 -3.27 -11.95 30.02
CA ASP A 50 -2.16 -12.88 30.23
C ASP A 50 -1.53 -12.63 31.61
N GLU A 51 -0.34 -13.17 31.89
CA GLU A 51 0.33 -12.95 33.19
C GLU A 51 0.62 -11.47 33.48
N LYS A 52 0.89 -10.65 32.46
CA LYS A 52 1.43 -9.29 32.58
C LYS A 52 0.44 -8.20 32.18
N TYR A 53 -0.34 -8.38 31.14
CA TYR A 53 -1.18 -7.36 30.52
C TYR A 53 -2.62 -7.81 30.27
N ALA A 54 -3.49 -6.83 30.07
CA ALA A 54 -4.83 -7.01 29.52
C ALA A 54 -4.86 -6.72 28.01
N THR A 55 -5.70 -7.44 27.29
CA THR A 55 -6.06 -7.19 25.88
C THR A 55 -7.54 -6.86 25.83
N ILE A 56 -7.89 -5.78 25.14
CA ILE A 56 -9.27 -5.33 24.98
C ILE A 56 -9.76 -5.73 23.60
N GLU A 57 -10.91 -6.39 23.54
CA GLU A 57 -11.54 -6.80 22.29
C GLU A 57 -12.98 -6.28 22.20
N ILE A 58 -13.37 -5.88 21.00
CA ILE A 58 -14.73 -5.54 20.60
C ILE A 58 -15.00 -6.22 19.27
N SER A 59 -16.13 -6.92 19.15
CA SER A 59 -16.42 -7.74 17.97
C SER A 59 -16.54 -6.93 16.68
N GLU A 60 -17.04 -5.70 16.77
CA GLU A 60 -17.23 -4.81 15.63
C GLU A 60 -15.96 -4.03 15.27
N ALA A 61 -14.92 -4.02 16.12
CA ALA A 61 -13.69 -3.32 15.82
C ALA A 61 -12.96 -3.99 14.65
N ASN A 62 -12.45 -3.17 13.73
CA ASN A 62 -11.76 -3.64 12.52
C ASN A 62 -10.29 -3.24 12.47
N SER A 63 -9.80 -2.51 13.49
CA SER A 63 -8.39 -2.16 13.63
C SER A 63 -8.02 -1.90 15.10
N PHE A 64 -6.74 -1.63 15.36
CA PHE A 64 -6.20 -1.33 16.68
C PHE A 64 -5.26 -0.14 16.61
N LEU A 65 -5.29 0.73 17.62
CA LEU A 65 -4.29 1.79 17.78
C LEU A 65 -2.92 1.15 17.99
N ARG A 66 -1.99 1.49 17.10
CA ARG A 66 -0.68 0.82 16.98
C ARG A 66 0.52 1.73 17.18
N THR A 67 0.32 2.94 17.71
CA THR A 67 1.44 3.82 18.07
C THR A 67 2.43 3.04 18.95
N PRO A 68 3.70 2.86 18.52
CA PRO A 68 4.64 2.00 19.22
C PRO A 68 4.75 2.34 20.71
N ASP A 69 4.82 1.30 21.55
CA ASP A 69 4.91 1.41 23.02
C ASP A 69 3.69 2.06 23.73
N ALA A 70 2.62 2.45 23.00
CA ALA A 70 1.38 2.96 23.56
C ALA A 70 0.35 1.82 23.81
N PRO A 71 -0.67 2.00 24.67
CA PRO A 71 -1.71 1.00 24.89
C PRO A 71 -2.44 0.60 23.59
N MET A 72 -2.43 -0.69 23.24
CA MET A 72 -3.10 -1.19 22.04
C MET A 72 -4.61 -1.30 22.29
N LEU A 73 -5.41 -0.44 21.67
CA LEU A 73 -6.86 -0.36 21.85
C LEU A 73 -7.62 -0.61 20.54
N PRO A 74 -8.73 -1.36 20.58
CA PRO A 74 -9.55 -1.59 19.39
C PRO A 74 -10.25 -0.29 18.96
N TYR A 75 -10.34 -0.08 17.65
CA TYR A 75 -11.13 0.99 17.07
C TYR A 75 -11.85 0.51 15.80
N PHE A 76 -12.80 1.33 15.35
CA PHE A 76 -13.60 1.04 14.16
C PHE A 76 -13.44 2.13 13.12
N THR A 77 -13.15 1.72 11.90
CA THR A 77 -13.05 2.59 10.73
C THR A 77 -14.26 2.41 9.83
N LYS A 78 -14.85 3.52 9.38
CA LYS A 78 -15.87 3.52 8.33
C LYS A 78 -15.55 4.55 7.25
N THR A 79 -15.69 4.14 6.00
CA THR A 79 -15.43 4.99 4.84
C THR A 79 -16.73 5.34 4.12
N TYR A 80 -16.95 6.64 3.88
CA TYR A 80 -18.03 7.17 3.07
C TYR A 80 -17.45 7.69 1.75
N VAL A 81 -18.05 7.29 0.62
CA VAL A 81 -17.51 7.55 -0.71
C VAL A 81 -18.49 8.43 -1.50
N TYR A 82 -18.04 9.62 -1.88
CA TYR A 82 -18.82 10.61 -2.59
C TYR A 82 -18.29 10.86 -4.00
N PRO A 83 -19.13 11.33 -4.95
CA PRO A 83 -18.65 11.73 -6.27
C PRO A 83 -17.52 12.78 -6.17
N PHE A 84 -16.51 12.66 -7.04
CA PHE A 84 -15.39 13.61 -7.10
C PHE A 84 -15.86 15.07 -7.22
N GLY A 85 -15.31 15.97 -6.42
CA GLY A 85 -15.74 17.37 -6.30
C GLY A 85 -16.89 17.63 -5.31
N THR A 86 -17.30 16.62 -4.53
CA THR A 86 -18.20 16.81 -3.38
C THR A 86 -17.52 17.68 -2.32
N LYS A 87 -18.26 18.64 -1.77
CA LYS A 87 -17.80 19.48 -0.66
C LYS A 87 -18.36 18.95 0.64
N ILE A 88 -17.52 18.44 1.52
CA ILE A 88 -17.91 18.07 2.88
C ILE A 88 -17.91 19.34 3.73
N LEU A 89 -19.08 19.73 4.24
CA LEU A 89 -19.28 20.98 5.00
C LEU A 89 -19.11 20.76 6.50
N ASN A 90 -19.65 19.66 7.02
CA ASN A 90 -19.58 19.33 8.45
C ASN A 90 -19.58 17.81 8.65
N VAL A 91 -18.83 17.35 9.65
CA VAL A 91 -18.82 15.96 10.14
C VAL A 91 -18.99 16.03 11.65
N GLU A 92 -20.21 15.78 12.12
CA GLU A 92 -20.56 15.77 13.53
C GLU A 92 -20.72 14.34 14.03
N ILE A 93 -19.95 13.97 15.04
CA ILE A 93 -19.96 12.61 15.61
C ILE A 93 -20.17 12.71 17.11
N ILE A 94 -21.21 12.07 17.61
CA ILE A 94 -21.64 12.18 19.02
C ILE A 94 -21.60 10.78 19.65
N PRO A 95 -20.69 10.51 20.60
CA PRO A 95 -20.79 9.32 21.44
C PRO A 95 -21.97 9.50 22.39
N LYS A 96 -22.83 8.49 22.53
CA LYS A 96 -23.97 8.60 23.44
C LYS A 96 -23.58 8.25 24.88
N THR A 97 -23.95 7.06 25.35
CA THR A 97 -23.75 6.71 26.77
C THR A 97 -22.31 6.28 26.97
N VAL A 98 -21.62 6.91 27.94
CA VAL A 98 -20.27 6.54 28.36
C VAL A 98 -20.34 5.87 29.72
N ILE A 99 -19.86 4.63 29.78
CA ILE A 99 -19.63 3.88 31.01
C ILE A 99 -18.13 3.77 31.28
N HIS A 100 -17.76 3.52 32.54
CA HIS A 100 -16.37 3.26 32.88
C HIS A 100 -16.25 2.15 33.91
N GLN A 101 -15.13 1.43 33.85
CA GLN A 101 -14.79 0.38 34.79
C GLN A 101 -13.29 0.37 35.07
N LYS A 102 -12.92 -0.08 36.28
CA LYS A 102 -11.52 -0.31 36.63
C LYS A 102 -11.08 -1.68 36.12
N ILE A 103 -9.87 -1.76 35.59
CA ILE A 103 -9.25 -3.00 35.14
C ILE A 103 -8.07 -3.39 36.03
N ASP A 104 -7.85 -4.69 36.19
CA ASP A 104 -6.86 -5.21 37.14
C ASP A 104 -5.42 -5.09 36.62
N LYS A 105 -5.24 -5.18 35.30
CA LYS A 105 -3.93 -5.11 34.63
C LYS A 105 -3.88 -3.95 33.65
N LYS A 106 -2.66 -3.48 33.38
CA LYS A 106 -2.41 -2.50 32.34
C LYS A 106 -2.70 -3.09 30.95
N ILE A 107 -3.15 -2.27 30.02
CA ILE A 107 -3.37 -2.70 28.63
C ILE A 107 -2.01 -2.94 27.96
N LYS A 108 -1.92 -4.00 27.15
CA LYS A 108 -0.71 -4.40 26.43
C LYS A 108 -0.21 -3.28 25.50
N PRO A 109 1.11 -2.98 25.48
CA PRO A 109 1.67 -2.00 24.55
C PRO A 109 1.69 -2.54 23.11
N ALA A 110 1.49 -1.65 22.15
CA ALA A 110 1.61 -1.95 20.72
C ALA A 110 3.06 -2.34 20.36
N PRO A 111 3.25 -3.25 19.38
CA PRO A 111 4.57 -3.74 19.00
C PRO A 111 5.44 -2.68 18.32
N ARG A 112 6.76 -2.89 18.33
CA ARG A 112 7.70 -2.09 17.53
C ARG A 112 7.94 -2.77 16.19
N PRO A 113 7.83 -2.04 15.05
CA PRO A 113 8.16 -2.57 13.74
C PRO A 113 9.62 -3.00 13.59
N ILE A 114 9.85 -4.05 12.80
CA ILE A 114 11.15 -4.69 12.53
C ILE A 114 11.43 -4.60 11.03
N PRO A 115 12.60 -4.06 10.59
CA PRO A 115 13.00 -4.09 9.19
C PRO A 115 13.23 -5.53 8.70
N LYS A 116 12.59 -5.92 7.59
CA LYS A 116 12.75 -7.23 6.94
C LYS A 116 13.99 -7.29 6.04
N THR A 117 15.13 -6.79 6.54
CA THR A 117 16.41 -6.71 5.81
C THR A 117 17.24 -7.97 6.02
N LYS A 118 18.13 -8.31 5.07
CA LYS A 118 19.00 -9.51 5.16
C LYS A 118 20.16 -9.34 6.16
N ILE A 119 20.09 -8.37 7.05
CA ILE A 119 21.23 -7.89 7.86
C ILE A 119 20.79 -7.81 9.32
N SER A 120 21.62 -8.33 10.20
CA SER A 120 21.35 -8.29 11.64
C SER A 120 21.47 -6.86 12.16
N LEU A 121 20.36 -6.30 12.65
CA LEU A 121 20.33 -5.02 13.35
C LEU A 121 20.50 -5.27 14.85
N LYS A 122 21.35 -4.48 15.53
CA LYS A 122 21.66 -4.63 16.96
C LYS A 122 20.57 -4.09 17.92
N ASN A 123 19.41 -3.70 17.40
CA ASN A 123 18.38 -3.00 18.18
C ASN A 123 17.39 -3.97 18.85
N ASP A 124 16.93 -3.61 20.05
CA ASP A 124 15.84 -4.32 20.73
C ASP A 124 14.48 -3.80 20.25
N PHE A 125 13.77 -4.65 19.51
CA PHE A 125 12.43 -4.39 19.00
C PHE A 125 11.32 -4.93 19.91
N SER A 126 11.66 -5.32 21.15
CA SER A 126 10.67 -5.75 22.13
C SER A 126 9.75 -4.60 22.53
N PRO A 127 8.43 -4.81 22.60
CA PRO A 127 7.50 -3.77 23.04
C PRO A 127 7.77 -3.37 24.50
N SER A 128 7.70 -2.07 24.79
CA SER A 128 7.89 -1.51 26.12
C SER A 128 6.74 -0.56 26.50
N GLU A 129 6.54 -0.29 27.79
CA GLU A 129 5.56 0.72 28.20
C GLU A 129 6.13 2.12 27.97
N ASN A 130 5.52 2.92 27.09
CA ASN A 130 5.85 4.35 26.97
C ASN A 130 5.53 5.05 28.30
N LYS A 131 6.56 5.39 29.07
CA LYS A 131 6.41 5.95 30.43
C LYS A 131 5.59 7.22 30.46
N GLN A 132 5.63 8.06 29.42
CA GLN A 132 4.85 9.29 29.38
C GLN A 132 3.34 9.00 29.31
N ILE A 133 2.95 7.97 28.55
CA ILE A 133 1.54 7.55 28.41
C ILE A 133 1.11 6.72 29.62
N TYR A 134 1.88 5.68 29.97
CA TYR A 134 1.51 4.71 30.99
C TYR A 134 1.51 5.23 32.43
N LEU A 135 2.14 6.38 32.69
CA LEU A 135 2.10 7.05 33.99
C LEU A 135 1.09 8.21 34.03
N SER A 136 0.44 8.53 32.90
CA SER A 136 -0.52 9.63 32.79
C SER A 136 -1.93 9.20 33.21
N ASN A 137 -2.66 10.13 33.83
CA ASN A 137 -4.10 9.98 34.09
C ASN A 137 -4.97 10.50 32.94
N ALA A 138 -4.36 10.98 31.86
CA ALA A 138 -5.07 11.40 30.65
C ALA A 138 -5.63 10.18 29.91
N LEU A 139 -6.75 10.37 29.20
CA LEU A 139 -7.33 9.35 28.35
C LEU A 139 -6.50 9.16 27.09
N TYR A 140 -6.31 7.90 26.70
CA TYR A 140 -5.73 7.45 25.45
C TYR A 140 -6.72 6.54 24.71
N PRO A 141 -7.05 6.82 23.42
CA PRO A 141 -6.86 8.12 22.79
C PRO A 141 -7.63 9.21 23.57
N ASN A 142 -7.25 10.47 23.36
CA ASN A 142 -7.89 11.60 24.03
C ASN A 142 -9.30 11.86 23.48
N GLU A 143 -9.46 11.76 22.16
CA GLU A 143 -10.73 11.97 21.46
C GLU A 143 -11.54 10.67 21.34
N TRP A 144 -12.85 10.81 21.12
CA TRP A 144 -13.76 9.69 20.85
C TRP A 144 -13.81 9.29 19.37
N TYR A 145 -13.39 10.19 18.50
CA TYR A 145 -13.32 9.95 17.07
C TYR A 145 -12.23 10.82 16.43
N SER A 146 -11.85 10.45 15.22
CA SER A 146 -11.14 11.32 14.28
C SER A 146 -11.72 11.10 12.90
N TYR A 147 -11.46 12.01 11.96
CA TYR A 147 -11.79 11.79 10.56
C TYR A 147 -10.77 12.47 9.65
N ASN A 148 -10.66 11.96 8.44
CA ASN A 148 -9.90 12.58 7.36
C ASN A 148 -10.73 12.56 6.07
N ILE A 149 -10.50 13.57 5.22
CA ILE A 149 -11.12 13.67 3.91
C ILE A 149 -9.99 13.66 2.89
N LYS A 150 -10.06 12.73 1.95
CA LYS A 150 -9.08 12.53 0.88
C LYS A 150 -9.78 12.49 -0.48
N CYS A 151 -9.02 12.46 -1.56
CA CYS A 151 -9.58 12.15 -2.87
C CYS A 151 -8.73 11.18 -3.67
N GLY A 152 -9.37 10.40 -4.53
CA GLY A 152 -8.68 9.42 -5.36
C GLY A 152 -9.62 8.36 -5.91
N LEU A 153 -9.05 7.32 -6.51
CA LEU A 153 -9.79 6.18 -7.04
C LEU A 153 -10.25 5.26 -5.92
N MET A 154 -11.57 5.09 -5.86
CA MET A 154 -12.24 4.04 -5.10
C MET A 154 -13.12 3.26 -6.07
N ASP A 155 -12.95 1.94 -6.15
CA ASP A 155 -13.74 1.09 -7.05
C ASP A 155 -13.76 1.51 -8.53
N GLY A 156 -12.65 2.06 -9.03
CA GLY A 156 -12.55 2.52 -10.42
C GLY A 156 -13.17 3.88 -10.71
N LYS A 157 -13.57 4.64 -9.69
CA LYS A 157 -14.12 5.99 -9.83
C LYS A 157 -13.37 6.95 -8.93
N ARG A 158 -12.96 8.09 -9.50
CA ARG A 158 -12.45 9.20 -8.68
C ARG A 158 -13.57 9.67 -7.77
N SER A 159 -13.23 9.83 -6.50
CA SER A 159 -14.17 10.04 -5.42
C SER A 159 -13.57 10.96 -4.37
N VAL A 160 -14.43 11.61 -3.59
CA VAL A 160 -14.06 12.18 -2.29
C VAL A 160 -14.31 11.09 -1.26
N ILE A 161 -13.31 10.80 -0.44
CA ILE A 161 -13.31 9.70 0.51
C ILE A 161 -13.25 10.31 1.91
N LEU A 162 -14.31 10.12 2.69
CA LEU A 162 -14.35 10.50 4.10
C LEU A 162 -14.16 9.24 4.96
N THR A 163 -13.06 9.18 5.68
CA THR A 163 -12.75 8.08 6.59
C THR A 163 -12.94 8.55 8.02
N VAL A 164 -13.85 7.89 8.74
CA VAL A 164 -14.19 8.15 10.14
C VAL A 164 -13.62 7.02 11.00
N ASN A 165 -12.83 7.39 12.00
CA ASN A 165 -12.31 6.48 13.01
C ASN A 165 -13.07 6.72 14.32
N LEU A 166 -13.75 5.69 14.83
CA LEU A 166 -14.47 5.71 16.10
C LEU A 166 -13.66 4.94 17.14
N PHE A 167 -13.48 5.55 18.32
CA PHE A 167 -12.75 4.99 19.45
C PHE A 167 -13.75 4.54 20.52
N PRO A 168 -14.43 3.39 20.37
CA PRO A 168 -15.44 2.92 21.32
C PRO A 168 -14.88 2.72 22.74
N VAL A 169 -13.55 2.62 22.88
CA VAL A 169 -12.85 2.48 24.15
C VAL A 169 -11.74 3.50 24.28
N ARG A 170 -11.63 4.09 25.47
CA ARG A 170 -10.52 4.95 25.88
C ARG A 170 -10.00 4.50 27.24
N TYR A 171 -8.71 4.67 27.49
CA TYR A 171 -8.03 4.15 28.67
C TYR A 171 -7.27 5.26 29.38
N SER A 172 -7.41 5.35 30.71
CA SER A 172 -6.56 6.16 31.58
C SER A 172 -5.51 5.25 32.23
N PRO A 173 -4.25 5.24 31.74
CA PRO A 173 -3.26 4.27 32.18
C PRO A 173 -2.85 4.40 33.65
N GLY A 174 -2.65 5.62 34.14
CA GLY A 174 -2.21 5.89 35.52
C GLY A 174 -3.23 5.49 36.58
N THR A 175 -4.52 5.41 36.21
CA THR A 175 -5.61 5.00 37.11
C THR A 175 -6.19 3.62 36.81
N ASN A 176 -5.74 2.96 35.74
CA ASN A 176 -6.35 1.74 35.20
C ASN A 176 -7.88 1.84 35.00
N LEU A 177 -8.36 2.97 34.48
CA LEU A 177 -9.78 3.15 34.17
C LEU A 177 -10.02 3.02 32.68
N LEU A 178 -10.93 2.12 32.31
CA LEU A 178 -11.40 1.92 30.94
C LEU A 178 -12.75 2.62 30.78
N TYR A 179 -12.87 3.46 29.77
CA TYR A 179 -14.08 4.16 29.38
C TYR A 179 -14.59 3.55 28.09
N GLN A 180 -15.87 3.20 28.04
CA GLN A 180 -16.51 2.64 26.87
C GLN A 180 -17.74 3.46 26.50
N THR A 181 -17.97 3.65 25.21
CA THR A 181 -19.29 3.98 24.67
C THR A 181 -19.80 2.84 23.78
N THR A 182 -21.11 2.64 23.76
CA THR A 182 -21.76 1.56 23.00
C THR A 182 -22.30 2.02 21.65
N ASP A 183 -22.34 3.33 21.40
CA ASP A 183 -22.98 3.86 20.21
C ASP A 183 -22.54 5.28 19.87
N PHE A 184 -22.47 5.53 18.57
CA PHE A 184 -22.13 6.81 17.97
C PHE A 184 -23.18 7.22 16.93
N ASP A 185 -23.56 8.49 16.97
CA ASP A 185 -24.34 9.14 15.92
C ASP A 185 -23.37 9.86 14.99
N VAL A 186 -23.32 9.48 13.71
CA VAL A 186 -22.51 10.14 12.69
C VAL A 186 -23.45 10.95 11.79
N ASN A 187 -23.17 12.24 11.64
CA ASN A 187 -23.94 13.15 10.79
C ASN A 187 -23.00 13.92 9.86
N ILE A 188 -23.24 13.81 8.55
CA ILE A 188 -22.39 14.37 7.50
C ILE A 188 -23.23 15.33 6.66
N GLU A 189 -22.80 16.59 6.60
CA GLU A 189 -23.38 17.62 5.75
C GLU A 189 -22.47 17.86 4.54
N PHE A 190 -23.03 17.83 3.33
CA PHE A 190 -22.23 17.96 2.11
C PHE A 190 -23.00 18.55 0.92
N ILE A 191 -22.26 19.04 -0.07
CA ILE A 191 -22.79 19.51 -1.36
C ILE A 191 -22.22 18.63 -2.47
N LYS A 192 -23.10 18.00 -3.25
CA LYS A 192 -22.71 17.23 -4.44
C LYS A 192 -22.20 18.17 -5.54
N PRO A 193 -21.21 17.74 -6.33
CA PRO A 193 -20.73 18.52 -7.46
C PRO A 193 -21.85 18.70 -8.50
N GLN A 194 -21.83 19.83 -9.20
CA GLN A 194 -22.62 19.94 -10.43
C GLN A 194 -22.04 18.95 -11.46
N LYS A 195 -22.89 18.38 -12.32
CA LYS A 195 -22.44 17.48 -13.40
C LYS A 195 -21.34 18.19 -14.20
N MET A 196 -20.12 17.66 -14.13
CA MET A 196 -19.01 18.16 -14.93
C MET A 196 -19.31 17.91 -16.42
N LYS A 197 -18.91 18.84 -17.28
CA LYS A 197 -18.91 18.60 -18.73
C LYS A 197 -17.93 17.48 -19.01
N THR A 198 -18.42 16.39 -19.59
CA THR A 198 -17.56 15.31 -20.08
C THR A 198 -16.84 15.78 -21.35
N SER A 199 -15.55 15.53 -21.42
CA SER A 199 -14.76 15.64 -22.65
C SER A 199 -15.37 14.83 -23.80
N SER A 200 -15.19 15.28 -25.04
CA SER A 200 -15.57 14.54 -26.25
C SER A 200 -14.60 13.40 -26.59
N GLU A 201 -13.36 13.44 -26.10
CA GLU A 201 -12.35 12.40 -26.30
C GLU A 201 -11.96 11.80 -24.95
N ASN A 202 -12.11 10.48 -24.82
CA ASN A 202 -11.76 9.77 -23.59
C ASN A 202 -10.71 8.70 -23.92
N TYR A 203 -9.78 8.46 -23.02
CA TYR A 203 -8.80 7.36 -23.10
C TYR A 203 -8.78 6.64 -21.75
N ASP A 204 -8.48 5.34 -21.76
CA ASP A 204 -8.43 4.53 -20.55
C ASP A 204 -6.99 4.40 -20.05
N LEU A 205 -6.05 4.14 -20.98
CA LEU A 205 -4.63 3.91 -20.70
C LEU A 205 -3.73 4.95 -21.39
N LEU A 206 -2.90 5.61 -20.59
CA LEU A 206 -1.81 6.46 -21.03
C LEU A 206 -0.48 5.71 -20.89
N ILE A 207 0.24 5.53 -22.00
CA ILE A 207 1.60 5.01 -21.98
C ILE A 207 2.58 6.18 -22.12
N ILE A 208 3.51 6.32 -21.17
CA ILE A 208 4.59 7.32 -21.21
C ILE A 208 5.93 6.61 -21.43
N ALA A 209 6.63 6.95 -22.51
CA ALA A 209 7.87 6.27 -22.90
C ALA A 209 8.85 7.21 -23.62
N PRO A 210 10.16 6.94 -23.64
CA PRO A 210 11.07 7.66 -24.52
C PRO A 210 10.79 7.33 -25.99
N LYS A 211 11.07 8.28 -26.90
CA LYS A 211 10.82 8.12 -28.35
C LYS A 211 11.44 6.86 -28.96
N ILE A 212 12.58 6.41 -28.43
CA ILE A 212 13.28 5.19 -28.88
C ILE A 212 12.46 3.90 -28.66
N PHE A 213 11.51 3.89 -27.71
CA PHE A 213 10.66 2.73 -27.42
C PHE A 213 9.34 2.74 -28.19
N SER A 214 8.93 3.88 -28.77
CA SER A 214 7.58 4.07 -29.31
C SER A 214 7.18 3.03 -30.37
N ARG A 215 8.09 2.63 -31.26
CA ARG A 215 7.82 1.61 -32.28
C ARG A 215 7.62 0.22 -31.68
N ALA A 216 8.41 -0.14 -30.66
CA ALA A 216 8.31 -1.44 -30.00
C ALA A 216 7.07 -1.57 -29.10
N LEU A 217 6.45 -0.45 -28.73
CA LEU A 217 5.22 -0.39 -27.94
C LEU A 217 3.94 -0.45 -28.79
N GLN A 218 4.01 -0.23 -30.11
CA GLN A 218 2.82 -0.28 -30.97
C GLN A 218 2.05 -1.61 -30.90
N PRO A 219 2.68 -2.79 -30.80
CA PRO A 219 1.95 -4.03 -30.61
C PRO A 219 1.11 -4.05 -29.33
N LEU A 220 1.63 -3.49 -28.22
CA LEU A 220 0.89 -3.38 -26.97
C LEU A 220 -0.29 -2.42 -27.10
N VAL A 221 -0.08 -1.24 -27.71
CA VAL A 221 -1.16 -0.28 -27.98
C VAL A 221 -2.28 -0.91 -28.81
N LYS A 222 -1.92 -1.67 -29.85
CA LYS A 222 -2.90 -2.37 -30.69
C LYS A 222 -3.67 -3.43 -29.90
N ASP A 223 -2.97 -4.22 -29.10
CA ASP A 223 -3.56 -5.29 -28.28
C ASP A 223 -4.56 -4.73 -27.27
N LYS A 224 -4.18 -3.68 -26.52
CA LYS A 224 -5.07 -3.00 -25.56
C LYS A 224 -6.33 -2.42 -26.22
N ASN A 225 -6.18 -1.75 -27.36
CA ASN A 225 -7.32 -1.25 -28.11
C ASN A 225 -8.24 -2.38 -28.61
N SER A 226 -7.70 -3.58 -28.90
CA SER A 226 -8.53 -4.73 -29.29
C SER A 226 -9.41 -5.28 -28.16
N TYR A 227 -9.05 -4.98 -26.90
CA TYR A 227 -9.83 -5.28 -25.70
C TYR A 227 -10.63 -4.08 -25.17
N ASN A 228 -10.88 -3.07 -26.02
CA ASN A 228 -11.58 -1.83 -25.68
C ASN A 228 -10.92 -1.02 -24.55
N ILE A 229 -9.61 -1.16 -24.35
CA ILE A 229 -8.81 -0.25 -23.52
C ILE A 229 -8.22 0.81 -24.45
N ARG A 230 -8.91 1.94 -24.59
CA ARG A 230 -8.46 3.03 -25.46
C ARG A 230 -7.14 3.56 -24.97
N THR A 231 -6.11 3.36 -25.79
CA THR A 231 -4.73 3.56 -25.38
C THR A 231 -4.08 4.68 -26.18
N ILE A 232 -3.47 5.63 -25.48
CA ILE A 232 -2.67 6.70 -26.06
C ILE A 232 -1.20 6.58 -25.61
N LEU A 233 -0.27 6.75 -26.55
CA LEU A 233 1.17 6.73 -26.29
C LEU A 233 1.75 8.14 -26.41
N LYS A 234 2.42 8.62 -25.37
CA LYS A 234 3.07 9.94 -25.32
C LYS A 234 4.54 9.80 -24.98
N THR A 235 5.34 10.67 -25.60
CA THR A 235 6.79 10.58 -25.44
C THR A 235 7.28 11.48 -24.30
N THR A 236 8.30 11.05 -23.56
CA THR A 236 8.94 11.93 -22.59
C THR A 236 9.50 13.20 -23.23
N ASN A 237 9.99 13.12 -24.48
CA ASN A 237 10.45 14.28 -25.23
C ASN A 237 9.37 15.35 -25.43
N SER A 238 8.14 14.96 -25.80
CA SER A 238 7.02 15.90 -25.96
C SER A 238 6.56 16.45 -24.61
N ILE A 239 6.50 15.61 -23.57
CA ILE A 239 6.08 16.08 -22.24
C ILE A 239 7.09 17.11 -21.71
N PHE A 240 8.39 16.84 -21.83
CA PHE A 240 9.41 17.74 -21.26
C PHE A 240 9.53 19.08 -21.98
N SER A 241 9.14 19.15 -23.27
CA SER A 241 9.07 20.40 -24.03
C SER A 241 7.83 21.22 -23.70
N ASP A 242 6.71 20.56 -23.43
CA ASP A 242 5.40 21.21 -23.37
C ASP A 242 5.02 21.61 -21.92
N TYR A 243 5.63 20.97 -20.93
CA TYR A 243 5.35 21.20 -19.51
C TYR A 243 6.47 21.93 -18.79
N SER A 244 6.06 22.84 -17.91
CA SER A 244 6.91 23.46 -16.89
C SER A 244 6.83 22.65 -15.58
N GLY A 245 7.88 22.74 -14.77
CA GLY A 245 8.00 22.07 -13.48
C GLY A 245 9.44 22.14 -12.98
N ARG A 246 9.64 21.99 -11.66
CA ARG A 246 10.92 21.96 -10.95
C ARG A 246 11.88 20.94 -11.57
N ASP A 247 11.34 19.79 -12.00
CA ASP A 247 12.08 18.75 -12.70
C ASP A 247 11.22 17.93 -13.68
N ASN A 248 11.84 16.94 -14.31
CA ASN A 248 11.19 16.08 -15.30
C ASN A 248 10.14 15.12 -14.70
N ALA A 249 10.21 14.77 -13.42
CA ALA A 249 9.20 13.94 -12.78
C ALA A 249 7.93 14.77 -12.55
N GLU A 250 8.08 16.00 -12.06
CA GLU A 250 6.93 16.91 -11.90
C GLU A 250 6.26 17.24 -13.23
N LYS A 251 7.03 17.47 -14.31
CA LYS A 251 6.47 17.66 -15.65
C LYS A 251 5.60 16.47 -16.11
N ILE A 252 5.99 15.24 -15.76
CA ILE A 252 5.18 14.05 -16.03
C ILE A 252 3.90 14.07 -15.19
N LYS A 253 3.99 14.44 -13.91
CA LYS A 253 2.84 14.53 -13.00
C LYS A 253 1.82 15.57 -13.49
N TYR A 254 2.25 16.77 -13.90
CA TYR A 254 1.37 17.75 -14.53
C TYR A 254 0.72 17.24 -15.82
N PHE A 255 1.48 16.53 -16.66
CA PHE A 255 0.89 15.91 -17.86
C PHE A 255 -0.16 14.85 -17.50
N ILE A 256 0.04 14.06 -16.45
CA ILE A 256 -0.96 13.09 -15.96
C ILE A 256 -2.20 13.83 -15.45
N LYS A 257 -2.04 14.92 -14.69
CA LYS A 257 -3.14 15.80 -14.26
C LYS A 257 -4.00 16.25 -15.44
N ASP A 258 -3.38 16.81 -16.48
CA ASP A 258 -4.12 17.26 -17.68
C ASP A 258 -4.76 16.09 -18.41
N ALA A 259 -4.09 14.93 -18.50
CA ALA A 259 -4.66 13.73 -19.11
C ALA A 259 -5.87 13.18 -18.32
N ILE A 260 -5.93 13.39 -17.00
CA ILE A 260 -7.11 13.12 -16.18
C ILE A 260 -8.24 14.08 -16.54
N GLU A 261 -7.96 15.38 -16.57
CA GLU A 261 -8.97 16.43 -16.77
C GLU A 261 -9.53 16.44 -18.21
N GLU A 262 -8.67 16.18 -19.21
CA GLU A 262 -9.04 16.24 -20.62
C GLU A 262 -9.51 14.91 -21.18
N TRP A 263 -8.93 13.78 -20.75
CA TRP A 263 -9.19 12.46 -21.36
C TRP A 263 -9.81 11.45 -20.39
N ASN A 264 -9.98 11.82 -19.12
CA ASN A 264 -10.44 10.91 -18.07
C ASN A 264 -9.59 9.63 -17.97
N ILE A 265 -8.28 9.74 -18.20
CA ILE A 265 -7.32 8.63 -18.05
C ILE A 265 -7.50 7.97 -16.69
N THR A 266 -7.45 6.64 -16.61
CA THR A 266 -7.52 5.90 -15.33
C THR A 266 -6.27 5.05 -15.11
N TYR A 267 -5.60 4.62 -16.18
CA TYR A 267 -4.36 3.83 -16.11
C TYR A 267 -3.18 4.61 -16.69
N VAL A 268 -2.03 4.55 -16.03
CA VAL A 268 -0.77 5.14 -16.51
C VAL A 268 0.34 4.09 -16.49
N LEU A 269 0.85 3.75 -17.67
CA LEU A 269 1.98 2.83 -17.83
C LEU A 269 3.26 3.60 -18.14
N LEU A 270 4.20 3.58 -17.19
CA LEU A 270 5.53 4.16 -17.34
C LEU A 270 6.47 3.13 -17.98
N VAL A 271 6.96 3.38 -19.19
CA VAL A 271 7.88 2.47 -19.90
C VAL A 271 9.28 3.08 -19.96
N GLY A 272 10.09 2.74 -18.96
CA GLY A 272 11.49 3.10 -18.90
C GLY A 272 12.05 3.02 -17.48
N GLY A 273 13.31 2.59 -17.34
CA GLY A 273 14.09 2.69 -16.12
C GLY A 273 15.37 3.50 -16.35
N ARG A 274 16.47 3.10 -15.70
CA ARG A 274 17.82 3.61 -16.00
C ARG A 274 18.19 3.36 -17.47
N VAL A 275 18.94 4.28 -18.08
CA VAL A 275 19.49 4.13 -19.43
C VAL A 275 20.70 3.19 -19.36
N GLY A 276 20.49 1.92 -19.66
CA GLY A 276 21.52 0.90 -19.47
C GLY A 276 21.92 0.78 -18.00
N GLN A 277 23.15 1.19 -17.67
CA GLN A 277 23.66 1.26 -16.29
C GLN A 277 23.98 2.70 -15.85
N LEU A 278 23.67 3.70 -16.68
CA LEU A 278 23.98 5.09 -16.37
C LEU A 278 23.04 5.63 -15.30
N PHE A 279 23.49 6.64 -14.55
CA PHE A 279 22.66 7.44 -13.63
C PHE A 279 21.64 8.35 -14.35
N LYS A 280 21.20 7.96 -15.55
CA LYS A 280 20.24 8.68 -16.39
C LYS A 280 18.96 7.85 -16.51
N TRP A 281 17.82 8.52 -16.57
CA TRP A 281 16.51 7.89 -16.70
C TRP A 281 15.93 8.02 -18.11
N TYR A 282 15.23 6.98 -18.57
CA TYR A 282 14.30 7.10 -19.70
C TYR A 282 12.99 7.77 -19.31
N VAL A 283 12.46 7.37 -18.15
CA VAL A 283 11.30 7.94 -17.47
C VAL A 283 11.70 8.05 -15.99
N PRO A 284 11.87 9.26 -15.42
CA PRO A 284 12.29 9.40 -14.02
C PRO A 284 11.26 8.79 -13.06
N SER A 285 11.68 8.56 -11.82
CA SER A 285 10.81 8.31 -10.67
C SER A 285 11.04 9.43 -9.66
N ARG A 286 10.19 9.52 -8.63
CA ARG A 286 10.38 10.47 -7.52
C ARG A 286 11.15 9.78 -6.41
N TYR A 287 12.08 10.50 -5.81
CA TYR A 287 12.68 10.10 -4.53
C TYR A 287 11.89 10.80 -3.43
N THR A 288 11.45 10.05 -2.43
CA THR A 288 10.86 10.60 -1.20
C THR A 288 11.97 10.86 -0.20
N ALA A 289 11.86 11.92 0.60
CA ALA A 289 12.82 12.30 1.64
C ALA A 289 12.35 11.82 3.02
N LEU A 290 11.99 10.54 3.08
CA LEU A 290 11.54 9.89 4.29
C LEU A 290 12.71 9.18 4.97
N ASP A 291 13.23 9.76 6.05
CA ASP A 291 14.23 9.14 6.94
C ASP A 291 13.53 8.22 7.93
N ASP A 292 13.72 6.90 7.83
CA ASP A 292 13.02 5.93 8.69
C ASP A 292 13.75 5.59 9.99
N TRP A 293 14.78 6.38 10.35
CA TRP A 293 15.67 6.18 11.49
C TRP A 293 16.39 4.83 11.52
N SER A 294 16.44 4.11 10.41
CA SER A 294 17.17 2.84 10.31
C SER A 294 18.69 3.00 10.36
N ASP A 295 19.20 4.23 10.22
CA ASP A 295 20.60 4.52 9.86
C ASP A 295 21.02 3.83 8.55
N TRP A 296 20.09 3.38 7.71
CA TRP A 296 20.37 2.69 6.45
C TRP A 296 20.07 3.54 5.23
N GLU A 297 18.89 4.17 5.20
CA GLU A 297 18.43 5.04 4.13
C GLU A 297 17.66 6.25 4.66
N VAL A 298 17.78 7.36 3.93
CA VAL A 298 17.03 8.60 4.19
C VAL A 298 16.13 9.00 3.02
N SER A 299 16.09 8.14 2.00
CA SER A 299 15.35 8.38 0.77
C SER A 299 15.16 7.09 -0.02
N HIS A 300 14.02 6.95 -0.68
CA HIS A 300 13.71 5.80 -1.53
C HIS A 300 12.82 6.20 -2.72
N LEU A 301 12.68 5.32 -3.71
CA LEU A 301 11.88 5.59 -4.91
C LEU A 301 10.39 5.45 -4.62
N SER A 302 9.57 6.34 -5.16
CA SER A 302 8.13 6.19 -5.20
C SER A 302 7.55 6.56 -6.56
N ASP A 303 6.88 5.59 -7.18
CA ASP A 303 6.00 5.87 -8.32
C ASP A 303 4.55 6.16 -7.89
N LEU A 304 4.22 6.01 -6.59
CA LEU A 304 2.95 6.50 -6.03
C LEU A 304 2.82 8.01 -6.26
N TYR A 305 3.94 8.74 -6.34
CA TYR A 305 4.01 10.14 -6.77
C TYR A 305 3.27 10.44 -8.07
N TYR A 306 3.26 9.51 -9.03
CA TYR A 306 2.53 9.70 -10.30
C TYR A 306 1.07 9.27 -10.23
N ALA A 307 0.72 8.51 -9.20
CA ALA A 307 -0.61 7.96 -9.01
C ALA A 307 -1.47 8.90 -8.18
N ASP A 308 -0.93 9.41 -7.07
CA ASP A 308 -1.50 10.46 -6.22
C ASP A 308 -1.30 11.82 -6.89
N VAL A 309 -2.35 12.40 -7.45
CA VAL A 309 -2.31 13.63 -8.26
C VAL A 309 -3.01 14.79 -7.55
N TYR A 310 -4.04 14.49 -6.76
CA TYR A 310 -4.86 15.45 -6.06
C TYR A 310 -4.97 15.11 -4.57
N LYS A 311 -4.99 16.16 -3.74
CA LYS A 311 -5.41 16.06 -2.35
C LYS A 311 -6.66 16.88 -2.09
N TYR A 312 -7.41 16.50 -1.06
CA TYR A 312 -8.56 17.29 -0.61
C TYR A 312 -8.14 18.39 0.36
N ASN A 313 -8.42 19.65 0.03
CA ASN A 313 -8.20 20.79 0.90
C ASN A 313 -9.44 21.05 1.76
N THR A 314 -9.31 20.77 3.06
CA THR A 314 -10.38 20.91 4.05
C THR A 314 -10.78 22.37 4.32
N THR A 315 -9.89 23.32 4.06
CA THR A 315 -10.16 24.76 4.24
C THR A 315 -10.96 25.33 3.07
N SER A 316 -10.62 24.95 1.83
CA SER A 316 -11.32 25.42 0.63
C SER A 316 -12.50 24.54 0.21
N HIS A 317 -12.63 23.36 0.82
CA HIS A 317 -13.57 22.29 0.48
C HIS A 317 -13.49 21.90 -1.01
N GLN A 318 -12.28 21.81 -1.55
CA GLN A 318 -12.00 21.47 -2.95
C GLN A 318 -10.80 20.54 -3.04
N TYR A 319 -10.68 19.79 -4.14
CA TYR A 319 -9.45 19.09 -4.45
C TYR A 319 -8.45 20.07 -5.10
N GLU A 320 -7.17 19.83 -4.88
CA GLU A 320 -6.06 20.61 -5.46
C GLU A 320 -4.95 19.67 -5.89
N PHE A 321 -4.07 20.13 -6.79
CA PHE A 321 -2.92 19.34 -7.23
C PHE A 321 -1.96 19.12 -6.05
N ASP A 322 -1.62 17.87 -5.77
CA ASP A 322 -0.61 17.54 -4.77
C ASP A 322 0.73 17.33 -5.47
N ASP A 323 1.72 18.15 -5.13
CA ASP A 323 3.06 18.09 -5.72
C ASP A 323 4.08 17.39 -4.81
N TRP A 324 3.63 16.91 -3.64
CA TRP A 324 4.42 16.30 -2.56
C TRP A 324 5.47 17.22 -1.93
N ASP A 325 5.33 18.55 -2.03
CA ASP A 325 6.21 19.55 -1.40
C ASP A 325 5.32 20.69 -0.86
N SER A 326 4.58 20.40 0.22
CA SER A 326 3.55 21.28 0.78
C SER A 326 4.13 22.55 1.39
N ASN A 327 5.39 22.51 1.81
CA ASN A 327 6.09 23.67 2.38
C ASN A 327 6.90 24.47 1.34
N GLY A 328 7.07 23.94 0.12
CA GLY A 328 7.70 24.60 -1.03
C GLY A 328 9.23 24.70 -0.94
N ASN A 329 9.88 23.84 -0.17
CA ASN A 329 11.33 23.88 0.04
C ASN A 329 12.15 23.10 -1.01
N GLY A 330 11.48 22.36 -1.91
CA GLY A 330 12.09 21.54 -2.96
C GLY A 330 12.52 20.13 -2.49
N ILE A 331 12.14 19.73 -1.28
CA ILE A 331 12.29 18.39 -0.71
C ILE A 331 10.91 17.75 -0.77
N PHE A 332 10.83 16.50 -1.24
CA PHE A 332 9.54 15.88 -1.55
C PHE A 332 9.22 14.76 -0.58
N ALA A 333 7.99 14.73 -0.06
CA ALA A 333 7.53 13.75 0.92
C ALA A 333 8.50 13.68 2.12
N GLU A 334 8.80 14.85 2.68
CA GLU A 334 9.77 15.01 3.74
C GLU A 334 9.22 14.47 5.07
N TRP A 335 10.02 13.58 5.66
CA TRP A 335 9.96 13.16 7.06
C TRP A 335 11.36 13.28 7.65
N SER A 336 11.65 14.39 8.33
CA SER A 336 12.98 14.63 8.88
C SER A 336 13.27 13.78 10.11
N ARG A 337 14.55 13.65 10.45
CA ARG A 337 14.98 12.90 11.64
C ARG A 337 14.46 13.53 12.95
N ASP A 338 14.19 14.83 12.96
CA ASP A 338 13.86 15.61 14.16
C ASP A 338 12.35 15.66 14.47
N THR A 339 11.49 15.23 13.54
CA THR A 339 10.03 15.28 13.70
C THR A 339 9.42 13.92 14.06
N TYR A 340 9.25 13.65 15.35
CA TYR A 340 8.85 12.30 15.80
C TYR A 340 7.49 11.80 15.26
N LEU A 341 6.49 12.68 15.11
CA LEU A 341 5.09 12.29 14.82
C LEU A 341 4.47 12.96 13.60
N ASN A 342 5.04 14.04 13.10
CA ASN A 342 4.40 14.87 12.08
C ASN A 342 5.29 14.96 10.85
N PRO A 343 4.75 14.69 9.64
CA PRO A 343 5.48 14.97 8.41
C PRO A 343 5.67 16.47 8.22
N GLU A 344 6.72 16.85 7.49
CA GLU A 344 6.90 18.22 6.99
C GLU A 344 6.03 18.51 5.76
N ASP A 345 5.66 17.46 5.01
CA ASP A 345 4.76 17.52 3.86
C ASP A 345 3.40 16.85 4.12
N GLU A 346 2.32 17.57 3.84
CA GLU A 346 0.95 17.06 3.96
C GLU A 346 0.50 16.39 2.66
N ILE A 347 0.57 15.06 2.64
CA ILE A 347 0.25 14.20 1.48
C ILE A 347 -0.87 13.23 1.86
N ASP A 348 -1.84 13.03 0.96
CA ASP A 348 -2.95 12.11 1.23
C ASP A 348 -2.69 10.66 0.80
N PHE A 349 -1.76 10.46 -0.16
CA PHE A 349 -1.24 9.20 -0.70
C PHE A 349 -2.25 8.37 -1.53
N VAL A 350 -3.47 8.84 -1.75
CA VAL A 350 -4.52 8.04 -2.39
C VAL A 350 -4.36 8.11 -3.92
N PRO A 351 -4.21 6.97 -4.62
CA PRO A 351 -4.06 6.98 -6.07
C PRO A 351 -5.26 7.56 -6.83
N ASP A 352 -5.06 8.61 -7.64
CA ASP A 352 -6.03 9.12 -8.63
C ASP A 352 -5.97 8.39 -9.97
N VAL A 353 -4.87 7.70 -10.26
CA VAL A 353 -4.68 6.82 -11.43
C VAL A 353 -3.96 5.55 -11.03
N TYR A 354 -4.25 4.46 -11.73
CA TYR A 354 -3.54 3.20 -11.57
C TYR A 354 -2.20 3.27 -12.29
N VAL A 355 -1.10 3.35 -11.55
CA VAL A 355 0.26 3.41 -12.10
C VAL A 355 0.93 2.05 -12.06
N GLY A 356 1.63 1.70 -13.15
CA GLY A 356 2.59 0.61 -13.16
C GLY A 356 3.80 0.95 -14.04
N ARG A 357 4.94 0.34 -13.72
CA ARG A 357 6.21 0.59 -14.44
C ARG A 357 6.74 -0.67 -15.13
N LEU A 358 7.06 -0.53 -16.41
CA LEU A 358 7.99 -1.41 -17.10
C LEU A 358 9.38 -0.78 -17.03
N ALA A 359 10.22 -1.19 -16.07
CA ALA A 359 11.54 -0.60 -15.79
C ALA A 359 12.62 -0.95 -16.84
N CYS A 360 12.24 -0.99 -18.12
CA CYS A 360 13.06 -1.36 -19.26
C CYS A 360 14.29 -0.46 -19.37
N ARG A 361 15.47 -1.08 -19.42
CA ARG A 361 16.75 -0.36 -19.56
C ARG A 361 17.23 -0.25 -21.00
N ASN A 362 16.54 -0.89 -21.94
CA ASN A 362 16.87 -0.91 -23.37
C ASN A 362 15.70 -1.46 -24.21
N LEU A 363 15.83 -1.36 -25.54
CA LEU A 363 14.82 -1.78 -26.50
C LEU A 363 14.56 -3.31 -26.51
N ALA A 364 15.54 -4.14 -26.12
CA ALA A 364 15.35 -5.59 -26.07
C ALA A 364 14.41 -6.00 -24.93
N GLU A 365 14.53 -5.36 -23.77
CA GLU A 365 13.61 -5.57 -22.63
C GLU A 365 12.17 -5.17 -22.99
N VAL A 366 11.98 -4.03 -23.68
CA VAL A 366 10.65 -3.61 -24.15
C VAL A 366 10.03 -4.68 -25.05
N ARG A 367 10.77 -5.20 -26.02
CA ARG A 367 10.27 -6.27 -26.92
C ARG A 367 9.91 -7.55 -26.17
N ILE A 368 10.69 -7.93 -25.16
CA ILE A 368 10.43 -9.11 -24.34
C ILE A 368 9.12 -8.92 -23.56
N ILE A 369 8.97 -7.80 -22.87
CA ILE A 369 7.81 -7.56 -22.01
C ILE A 369 6.53 -7.34 -22.81
N VAL A 370 6.58 -6.57 -23.89
CA VAL A 370 5.42 -6.41 -24.79
C VAL A 370 4.94 -7.77 -25.30
N LYS A 371 5.86 -8.65 -25.73
CA LYS A 371 5.48 -10.01 -26.15
C LYS A 371 4.86 -10.82 -25.01
N LYS A 372 5.39 -10.70 -23.79
CA LYS A 372 4.86 -11.41 -22.62
C LYS A 372 3.44 -10.96 -22.26
N ILE A 373 3.21 -9.64 -22.22
CA ILE A 373 1.90 -9.05 -21.91
C ILE A 373 0.86 -9.50 -22.94
N VAL A 374 1.11 -9.25 -24.23
CA VAL A 374 0.20 -9.64 -25.32
C VAL A 374 -0.10 -11.15 -25.27
N ASN A 375 0.93 -11.99 -25.10
CA ASN A 375 0.69 -13.43 -25.01
C ASN A 375 -0.13 -13.81 -23.77
N TYR A 376 0.17 -13.22 -22.61
CA TYR A 376 -0.53 -13.50 -21.36
C TYR A 376 -2.01 -13.13 -21.49
N GLU A 377 -2.31 -11.93 -21.98
CA GLU A 377 -3.67 -11.44 -22.09
C GLU A 377 -4.50 -12.23 -23.09
N SER A 378 -3.92 -12.66 -24.22
CA SER A 378 -4.65 -13.44 -25.22
C SER A 378 -4.78 -14.94 -24.92
N ASN A 379 -3.92 -15.54 -24.08
CA ASN A 379 -3.82 -17.01 -23.98
C ASN A 379 -3.93 -17.58 -22.57
N THR A 380 -4.07 -16.76 -21.52
CA THR A 380 -4.10 -17.26 -20.13
C THR A 380 -5.50 -17.64 -19.67
N PHE A 381 -6.55 -17.11 -20.30
CA PHE A 381 -7.91 -17.31 -19.84
C PHE A 381 -8.29 -18.79 -19.84
N GLY A 382 -8.72 -19.28 -18.68
CA GLY A 382 -9.07 -20.69 -18.48
C GLY A 382 -7.87 -21.66 -18.44
N ALA A 383 -6.63 -21.19 -18.44
CA ALA A 383 -5.47 -22.06 -18.43
C ALA A 383 -5.24 -22.71 -17.05
N ASP A 384 -5.10 -24.03 -17.01
CA ASP A 384 -5.00 -24.82 -15.76
C ASP A 384 -3.88 -24.34 -14.82
N TRP A 385 -2.74 -23.91 -15.37
CA TRP A 385 -1.60 -23.45 -14.58
C TRP A 385 -1.89 -22.17 -13.78
N PHE A 386 -2.87 -21.37 -14.21
CA PHE A 386 -3.23 -20.12 -13.55
C PHE A 386 -3.79 -20.37 -12.15
N LYS A 387 -4.51 -21.48 -11.95
CA LYS A 387 -5.06 -21.85 -10.63
C LYS A 387 -4.03 -22.41 -9.66
N ASN A 388 -2.74 -22.35 -9.94
CA ASN A 388 -1.71 -22.67 -8.96
C ASN A 388 -1.19 -21.37 -8.31
N MET A 389 -1.01 -21.39 -6.99
CA MET A 389 -0.34 -20.34 -6.23
C MET A 389 0.87 -20.95 -5.51
N ILE A 390 2.03 -20.30 -5.62
CA ILE A 390 3.24 -20.71 -4.91
C ILE A 390 3.40 -19.80 -3.70
N LEU A 391 3.40 -20.38 -2.50
CA LEU A 391 3.60 -19.71 -1.21
C LEU A 391 5.02 -20.01 -0.72
N VAL A 392 5.84 -18.98 -0.56
CA VAL A 392 7.25 -19.11 -0.17
C VAL A 392 7.48 -18.35 1.14
N GLY A 393 7.97 -19.04 2.16
CA GLY A 393 8.16 -18.42 3.47
C GLY A 393 8.97 -19.30 4.41
N GLY A 394 9.39 -18.70 5.51
CA GLY A 394 10.07 -19.35 6.61
C GLY A 394 10.05 -18.42 7.82
N ASP A 395 11.04 -18.57 8.68
CA ASP A 395 11.24 -17.72 9.85
C ASP A 395 11.84 -16.37 9.39
N THR A 396 11.12 -15.27 9.65
CA THR A 396 11.55 -13.90 9.25
C THR A 396 12.13 -13.14 10.44
N VAL A 397 11.82 -13.55 11.66
CA VAL A 397 12.41 -12.96 12.86
C VAL A 397 12.93 -14.10 13.75
N PRO A 398 14.00 -14.79 13.32
CA PRO A 398 14.42 -16.03 13.96
C PRO A 398 14.84 -15.80 15.41
N THR A 399 14.27 -16.61 16.29
CA THR A 399 14.65 -16.63 17.71
C THR A 399 14.84 -18.06 18.19
N THR A 400 15.92 -18.29 18.93
CA THR A 400 16.21 -19.58 19.60
C THR A 400 15.77 -19.57 21.06
N ASN A 401 15.23 -18.45 21.55
CA ASN A 401 14.76 -18.31 22.92
C ASN A 401 13.29 -18.75 23.02
N GLU A 402 13.06 -19.93 23.62
CA GLU A 402 11.71 -20.50 23.75
C GLU A 402 10.74 -19.64 24.59
N ASN A 403 11.28 -18.71 25.39
CA ASN A 403 10.48 -17.78 26.20
C ASN A 403 10.18 -16.47 25.46
N SER A 404 10.66 -16.30 24.23
CA SER A 404 10.37 -15.12 23.41
C SER A 404 8.91 -15.11 22.97
N SER A 405 8.27 -13.94 22.98
CA SER A 405 6.93 -13.77 22.37
C SER A 405 6.91 -13.98 20.86
N GLN A 406 8.09 -14.15 20.25
CA GLN A 406 8.27 -14.46 18.83
C GLN A 406 8.54 -15.96 18.60
N TYR A 407 8.49 -16.81 19.64
CA TYR A 407 8.73 -18.25 19.53
C TYR A 407 7.47 -19.11 19.80
N PRO A 408 7.25 -20.20 19.05
CA PRO A 408 7.74 -20.47 17.70
C PRO A 408 6.78 -19.87 16.67
N TYR A 409 7.22 -18.86 15.93
CA TYR A 409 6.46 -18.29 14.81
C TYR A 409 7.33 -18.24 13.56
N TYR A 410 6.73 -18.54 12.41
CA TYR A 410 7.38 -18.45 11.10
C TYR A 410 6.61 -17.43 10.27
N GLU A 411 6.90 -16.15 10.47
CA GLU A 411 6.07 -15.03 9.98
C GLU A 411 5.84 -15.12 8.47
N GLY A 412 6.86 -15.47 7.69
CA GLY A 412 6.74 -15.61 6.24
C GLY A 412 5.76 -16.72 5.82
N GLU A 413 5.65 -17.79 6.61
CA GLU A 413 4.67 -18.86 6.38
C GLU A 413 3.26 -18.43 6.79
N ILE A 414 3.13 -17.70 7.90
CA ILE A 414 1.84 -17.15 8.39
C ILE A 414 1.28 -16.15 7.36
N GLU A 415 2.08 -15.19 6.94
CA GLU A 415 1.71 -14.16 5.97
C GLU A 415 1.32 -14.79 4.63
N THR A 416 2.13 -15.73 4.11
CA THR A 416 1.82 -16.39 2.84
C THR A 416 0.60 -17.31 2.92
N ASN A 417 0.37 -17.97 4.07
CA ASN A 417 -0.81 -18.78 4.27
C ASN A 417 -2.09 -17.93 4.31
N LEU A 418 -2.06 -16.75 4.94
CA LEU A 418 -3.19 -15.82 4.95
C LEU A 418 -3.54 -15.39 3.52
N GLY A 419 -2.55 -14.93 2.74
CA GLY A 419 -2.76 -14.57 1.33
C GLY A 419 -3.32 -15.72 0.49
N GLY A 420 -2.83 -16.95 0.72
CA GLY A 420 -3.36 -18.15 0.06
C GLY A 420 -4.80 -18.50 0.46
N SER A 421 -5.18 -18.26 1.71
CA SER A 421 -6.51 -18.58 2.23
C SER A 421 -7.63 -17.79 1.54
N TYR A 422 -7.36 -16.57 1.07
CA TYR A 422 -8.32 -15.80 0.28
C TYR A 422 -8.55 -16.39 -1.12
N LEU A 423 -7.55 -17.08 -1.69
CA LEU A 423 -7.64 -17.65 -3.03
C LEU A 423 -8.18 -19.08 -3.05
N GLU A 424 -8.07 -19.83 -1.94
CA GLU A 424 -8.54 -21.21 -1.84
C GLU A 424 -10.05 -21.36 -2.17
N PRO A 425 -10.97 -20.50 -1.66
CA PRO A 425 -12.38 -20.51 -2.06
C PRO A 425 -12.62 -20.26 -3.55
N LEU A 426 -11.67 -19.64 -4.24
CA LEU A 426 -11.72 -19.41 -5.70
C LEU A 426 -11.14 -20.59 -6.50
N GLY A 427 -10.84 -21.71 -5.85
CA GLY A 427 -10.34 -22.93 -6.46
C GLY A 427 -8.84 -22.90 -6.80
N PHE A 428 -8.04 -22.09 -6.11
CA PHE A 428 -6.59 -22.13 -6.26
C PHE A 428 -5.97 -23.30 -5.51
N ASN A 429 -5.01 -23.98 -6.15
CA ASN A 429 -4.15 -24.98 -5.56
C ASN A 429 -2.94 -24.29 -4.91
N LEU A 430 -2.80 -24.46 -3.59
CA LEU A 430 -1.73 -23.83 -2.81
C LEU A 430 -0.50 -24.76 -2.71
N LEU A 431 0.61 -24.38 -3.34
CA LEU A 431 1.91 -25.02 -3.15
C LEU A 431 2.69 -24.29 -2.05
N ARG A 432 2.77 -24.90 -0.88
CA ARG A 432 3.54 -24.41 0.29
C ARG A 432 5.00 -24.80 0.19
N LEU A 433 5.79 -23.92 -0.42
CA LEU A 433 7.25 -24.00 -0.51
C LEU A 433 7.87 -23.35 0.73
N TRP A 434 7.69 -24.00 1.87
CA TRP A 434 8.03 -23.47 3.18
C TRP A 434 9.29 -24.10 3.74
N ALA A 435 9.99 -23.36 4.59
CA ALA A 435 11.18 -23.87 5.25
C ALA A 435 10.80 -24.93 6.30
N SER A 436 9.71 -24.73 7.04
CA SER A 436 9.27 -25.64 8.11
C SER A 436 8.88 -27.03 7.65
N ASN A 437 8.35 -27.15 6.43
CA ASN A 437 7.95 -28.43 5.85
C ASN A 437 9.05 -29.08 4.98
N GLY A 438 10.24 -28.48 4.93
CA GLY A 438 11.39 -28.98 4.17
C GLY A 438 11.27 -28.85 2.65
N ASN A 439 10.26 -28.13 2.13
CA ASN A 439 10.11 -27.90 0.70
C ASN A 439 10.96 -26.74 0.19
N LEU A 440 11.43 -25.86 1.09
CA LEU A 440 12.36 -24.78 0.78
C LEU A 440 13.68 -25.00 1.54
N THR A 441 14.71 -25.45 0.83
CA THR A 441 16.05 -25.66 1.42
C THR A 441 17.15 -24.93 0.65
N ARG A 442 16.88 -24.61 -0.63
CA ARG A 442 17.85 -23.99 -1.54
C ARG A 442 17.15 -23.39 -2.76
N GLN A 443 17.87 -22.55 -3.48
CA GLN A 443 17.39 -21.90 -4.70
C GLN A 443 16.77 -22.84 -5.75
N ALA A 444 17.27 -24.07 -5.87
CA ALA A 444 16.74 -25.03 -6.85
C ALA A 444 15.26 -25.37 -6.63
N ASP A 445 14.77 -25.29 -5.39
CA ASP A 445 13.40 -25.66 -5.02
C ASP A 445 12.39 -24.65 -5.59
N LEU A 446 12.66 -23.35 -5.41
CA LEU A 446 11.84 -22.27 -5.98
C LEU A 446 11.90 -22.24 -7.51
N ILE A 447 13.09 -22.41 -8.11
CA ILE A 447 13.21 -22.51 -9.57
C ILE A 447 12.39 -23.70 -10.12
N LYS A 448 12.43 -24.85 -9.45
CA LYS A 448 11.65 -26.04 -9.84
C LYS A 448 10.15 -25.80 -9.72
N ALA A 449 9.71 -25.13 -8.65
CA ALA A 449 8.31 -24.77 -8.44
C ALA A 449 7.83 -23.81 -9.54
N LEU A 450 8.55 -22.71 -9.77
CA LEU A 450 8.20 -21.72 -10.78
C LEU A 450 8.15 -22.33 -12.18
N ASN A 451 9.09 -23.21 -12.53
CA ASN A 451 9.14 -23.88 -13.84
C ASN A 451 7.89 -24.70 -14.19
N LYS A 452 7.06 -25.08 -13.20
CA LYS A 452 5.75 -25.73 -13.45
C LYS A 452 4.69 -24.74 -13.94
N GLY A 453 4.82 -23.47 -13.57
CA GLY A 453 3.86 -22.39 -13.85
C GLY A 453 2.83 -22.20 -12.74
N ALA A 454 2.51 -20.95 -12.45
CA ALA A 454 1.55 -20.53 -11.43
C ALA A 454 0.90 -19.21 -11.83
N GLY A 455 -0.34 -18.97 -11.41
CA GLY A 455 -1.00 -17.66 -11.57
C GLY A 455 -0.49 -16.63 -10.57
N PHE A 456 -0.14 -17.09 -9.36
CA PHE A 456 0.42 -16.24 -8.31
C PHE A 456 1.68 -16.84 -7.70
N LEU A 457 2.60 -15.96 -7.34
CA LEU A 457 3.78 -16.23 -6.52
C LEU A 457 3.74 -15.24 -5.35
N TYR A 458 3.71 -15.74 -4.14
CA TYR A 458 3.77 -14.92 -2.94
C TYR A 458 4.96 -15.35 -2.09
N LEU A 459 5.89 -14.43 -1.84
CA LEU A 459 7.02 -14.64 -0.94
C LEU A 459 6.95 -13.65 0.22
N SER A 460 7.18 -14.13 1.45
CA SER A 460 7.41 -13.26 2.62
C SER A 460 8.62 -13.72 3.45
N GLY A 461 9.51 -12.78 3.75
CA GLY A 461 10.86 -13.02 4.26
C GLY A 461 11.74 -11.77 4.09
N HIS A 462 13.04 -11.96 3.85
CA HIS A 462 14.02 -10.88 3.68
C HIS A 462 14.38 -10.68 2.21
N GLY A 463 14.73 -9.43 1.88
CA GLY A 463 15.14 -9.06 0.52
C GLY A 463 16.27 -8.05 0.50
N ASN A 464 16.92 -8.00 -0.66
CA ASN A 464 17.68 -6.84 -1.13
C ASN A 464 17.60 -6.82 -2.68
N PRO A 465 18.24 -5.86 -3.38
CA PRO A 465 18.14 -5.79 -4.84
C PRO A 465 18.69 -7.00 -5.60
N ASN A 466 19.42 -7.90 -4.94
CA ASN A 466 20.13 -9.01 -5.56
C ASN A 466 19.57 -10.40 -5.21
N VAL A 467 18.99 -10.57 -4.02
CA VAL A 467 18.53 -11.87 -3.51
C VAL A 467 17.31 -11.72 -2.60
N TRP A 468 16.47 -12.76 -2.61
CA TRP A 468 15.44 -12.98 -1.62
C TRP A 468 15.76 -14.22 -0.79
N SER A 469 15.58 -14.13 0.54
CA SER A 469 16.01 -15.14 1.51
C SER A 469 15.05 -15.26 2.71
N THR A 470 15.15 -16.37 3.45
CA THR A 470 14.42 -16.61 4.71
C THR A 470 15.27 -17.49 5.62
N HIS A 471 14.82 -17.75 6.86
CA HIS A 471 15.45 -18.70 7.77
C HIS A 471 14.66 -20.01 7.94
N PRO A 472 15.33 -21.14 8.24
CA PRO A 472 14.67 -22.36 8.71
C PRO A 472 14.13 -22.18 10.13
N PRO A 473 13.21 -23.07 10.57
CA PRO A 473 12.75 -23.07 11.96
C PRO A 473 13.88 -23.09 12.97
N ASN A 474 13.77 -22.25 14.01
CA ASN A 474 14.61 -22.27 15.21
C ASN A 474 16.11 -22.13 14.92
N ASN A 475 16.46 -21.42 13.84
CA ASN A 475 17.84 -21.30 13.36
C ASN A 475 18.01 -20.02 12.53
N ASP A 476 19.12 -19.31 12.72
CA ASP A 476 19.47 -18.06 12.03
C ASP A 476 20.25 -18.26 10.70
N LEU A 477 20.42 -19.50 10.24
CA LEU A 477 21.03 -19.79 8.95
C LEU A 477 20.20 -19.24 7.79
N TRP A 478 20.87 -18.68 6.78
CA TRP A 478 20.20 -18.15 5.58
C TRP A 478 19.82 -19.27 4.60
N ILE A 479 18.55 -19.30 4.19
CA ILE A 479 18.08 -20.00 3.00
C ILE A 479 17.90 -18.97 1.88
N ASP A 480 18.88 -18.90 0.98
CA ASP A 480 18.80 -18.05 -0.20
C ASP A 480 17.93 -18.70 -1.29
N ALA A 481 16.67 -18.27 -1.37
CA ALA A 481 15.69 -18.90 -2.25
C ALA A 481 15.81 -18.47 -3.71
N LEU A 482 16.25 -17.24 -4.00
CA LEU A 482 16.45 -16.81 -5.38
C LEU A 482 17.39 -15.60 -5.52
N TYR A 483 18.59 -15.85 -6.07
CA TYR A 483 19.49 -14.80 -6.53
C TYR A 483 19.16 -14.34 -7.96
N ASN A 484 19.53 -13.10 -8.27
CA ASN A 484 19.41 -12.52 -9.61
C ASN A 484 19.99 -13.38 -10.74
N PRO A 485 21.23 -13.91 -10.66
CA PRO A 485 21.75 -14.83 -11.67
C PRO A 485 20.94 -16.13 -11.78
N GLY A 486 20.38 -16.62 -10.68
CA GLY A 486 19.55 -17.83 -10.64
C GLY A 486 18.30 -17.73 -11.50
N MET A 487 17.74 -16.52 -11.67
CA MET A 487 16.57 -16.28 -12.52
C MET A 487 16.81 -16.60 -14.00
N ALA A 488 18.07 -16.64 -14.46
CA ALA A 488 18.42 -17.07 -15.82
C ALA A 488 18.14 -18.57 -16.06
N LEU A 489 17.88 -19.35 -15.01
CA LEU A 489 17.49 -20.77 -15.07
C LEU A 489 15.98 -20.98 -15.14
N LEU A 490 15.18 -19.92 -15.09
CA LEU A 490 13.72 -20.03 -15.21
C LEU A 490 13.31 -20.42 -16.64
N ARG A 491 12.41 -21.39 -16.73
CA ARG A 491 11.93 -22.07 -17.94
C ARG A 491 10.42 -22.26 -17.93
N ASN A 492 9.68 -21.50 -17.11
CA ASN A 492 8.22 -21.49 -17.09
C ASN A 492 7.57 -20.89 -18.35
N ARG A 493 8.37 -20.40 -19.31
CA ARG A 493 7.92 -19.91 -20.62
C ARG A 493 6.82 -18.86 -20.48
N ASN A 494 5.62 -19.17 -20.95
CA ASN A 494 4.46 -18.28 -20.96
C ASN A 494 3.56 -18.43 -19.71
N LYS A 495 3.91 -19.30 -18.76
CA LYS A 495 3.17 -19.51 -17.51
C LYS A 495 3.68 -18.58 -16.42
N LEU A 496 3.26 -17.32 -16.51
CA LEU A 496 3.90 -16.19 -15.83
C LEU A 496 3.06 -15.75 -14.62
N PRO A 497 3.48 -15.99 -13.37
CA PRO A 497 2.73 -15.54 -12.20
C PRO A 497 2.75 -14.01 -12.07
N VAL A 498 1.72 -13.46 -11.42
CA VAL A 498 1.82 -12.18 -10.72
C VAL A 498 2.55 -12.45 -9.41
N CYS A 499 3.66 -11.73 -9.17
CA CYS A 499 4.47 -11.88 -7.96
C CYS A 499 4.16 -10.77 -6.96
N VAL A 500 3.87 -11.13 -5.72
CA VAL A 500 3.88 -10.22 -4.56
C VAL A 500 5.03 -10.67 -3.68
N VAL A 501 5.93 -9.76 -3.32
CA VAL A 501 7.13 -10.07 -2.54
C VAL A 501 7.25 -9.12 -1.35
N GLY A 502 7.14 -9.69 -0.15
CA GLY A 502 7.52 -9.06 1.10
C GLY A 502 9.04 -9.10 1.32
N GLY A 503 9.53 -8.16 2.11
CA GLY A 503 10.96 -7.94 2.35
C GLY A 503 11.51 -6.65 1.73
N CYS A 504 12.72 -6.26 2.16
CA CYS A 504 13.34 -4.99 1.79
C CYS A 504 13.86 -4.94 0.34
N HIS A 505 13.80 -3.76 -0.30
CA HIS A 505 14.49 -3.35 -1.53
C HIS A 505 14.37 -4.26 -2.77
N SER A 506 13.48 -5.23 -2.76
CA SER A 506 13.29 -6.19 -3.86
C SER A 506 12.95 -5.46 -5.17
N SER A 507 12.27 -4.32 -5.07
CA SER A 507 11.85 -3.46 -6.17
C SER A 507 12.67 -2.16 -6.31
N GLN A 508 13.84 -2.02 -5.68
CA GLN A 508 14.71 -0.82 -5.80
C GLN A 508 15.27 -0.63 -7.23
N PHE A 509 14.45 -0.16 -8.17
CA PHE A 509 14.72 -0.28 -9.61
C PHE A 509 15.75 0.71 -10.16
N ASP A 510 16.32 1.58 -9.31
CA ASP A 510 17.36 2.54 -9.64
C ASP A 510 18.80 2.01 -9.44
N VAL A 511 18.97 0.79 -8.92
CA VAL A 511 20.28 0.12 -8.76
C VAL A 511 21.10 0.03 -10.05
N THR A 512 22.42 0.04 -9.92
CA THR A 512 23.33 -0.05 -11.07
C THR A 512 24.69 -0.56 -10.64
N ASN A 513 25.38 -1.30 -11.52
CA ASN A 513 26.76 -1.70 -11.29
C ASN A 513 27.69 -0.50 -11.01
N LEU A 514 27.34 0.71 -11.47
CA LEU A 514 28.12 1.91 -11.16
C LEU A 514 28.11 2.28 -9.67
N ASN A 515 27.12 1.82 -8.90
CA ASN A 515 27.09 2.01 -7.45
C ASN A 515 28.26 1.33 -6.74
N PHE A 516 28.89 0.30 -7.36
CA PHE A 516 30.12 -0.28 -6.82
C PHE A 516 31.27 0.73 -6.81
N ILE A 517 31.46 1.43 -7.94
CA ILE A 517 32.53 2.43 -8.08
C ILE A 517 32.21 3.65 -7.22
N LYS A 518 30.94 4.11 -7.26
CA LYS A 518 30.47 5.23 -6.45
C LYS A 518 30.70 4.97 -4.95
N GLY A 519 30.25 3.83 -4.43
CA GLY A 519 30.41 3.48 -3.02
C GLY A 519 31.87 3.36 -2.60
N LEU A 520 32.74 2.77 -3.44
CA LEU A 520 34.18 2.72 -3.15
C LEU A 520 34.84 4.11 -3.10
N MET A 521 34.36 5.06 -3.92
CA MET A 521 34.84 6.44 -3.90
C MET A 521 34.35 7.23 -2.68
N GLU A 522 33.12 7.00 -2.24
CA GLU A 522 32.47 7.72 -1.14
C GLU A 522 32.88 7.16 0.24
N GLU A 523 32.89 5.84 0.41
CA GLU A 523 33.13 5.16 1.69
C GLU A 523 34.58 4.65 1.85
N GLY A 524 35.35 4.61 0.77
CA GLY A 524 36.69 4.01 0.76
C GLY A 524 36.65 2.53 1.15
N LEU A 525 37.58 2.08 2.01
CA LEU A 525 37.58 0.69 2.50
C LEU A 525 36.38 0.37 3.41
N LYS A 526 35.72 1.39 3.99
CA LYS A 526 34.51 1.19 4.81
C LYS A 526 33.34 0.69 3.97
N TYR A 527 33.43 0.75 2.63
CA TYR A 527 32.46 0.14 1.72
C TYR A 527 32.22 -1.34 1.99
N PHE A 528 33.25 -2.05 2.46
CA PHE A 528 33.18 -3.49 2.80
C PHE A 528 32.91 -3.76 4.28
N SER A 529 32.67 -2.72 5.08
CA SER A 529 32.35 -2.86 6.51
C SER A 529 31.08 -3.67 6.71
N GLU A 530 31.11 -4.64 7.62
CA GLU A 530 29.91 -5.37 8.06
C GLU A 530 29.04 -4.52 9.01
N ASP A 531 29.59 -3.42 9.53
CA ASP A 531 28.81 -2.40 10.25
C ASP A 531 28.18 -1.46 9.21
N ILE A 532 26.88 -1.60 9.02
CA ILE A 532 26.15 -0.98 7.91
C ILE A 532 25.39 0.23 8.44
N THR A 533 25.75 1.39 7.90
CA THR A 533 25.17 2.69 8.27
C THR A 533 24.90 3.50 7.00
N LEU A 534 24.56 4.78 7.15
CA LEU A 534 24.49 5.73 6.04
C LEU A 534 25.86 5.95 5.39
N GLU A 535 26.94 5.81 6.14
CA GLU A 535 28.31 6.15 5.71
C GLU A 535 29.22 4.93 5.51
N THR A 536 28.73 3.72 5.78
CA THR A 536 29.54 2.48 5.77
C THR A 536 28.76 1.27 5.31
N GLY A 537 29.49 0.28 4.76
CA GLY A 537 28.95 -1.02 4.41
C GLY A 537 28.07 -1.05 3.16
N GLY A 538 28.19 -0.07 2.27
CA GLY A 538 27.41 0.02 1.03
C GLY A 538 27.51 -1.21 0.12
N PHE A 539 28.57 -2.02 0.23
CA PHE A 539 28.70 -3.27 -0.52
C PHE A 539 27.58 -4.27 -0.16
N TRP A 540 27.24 -4.35 1.12
CA TRP A 540 26.26 -5.32 1.64
C TRP A 540 24.81 -4.90 1.38
N LYS A 541 24.56 -3.61 1.10
CA LYS A 541 23.26 -3.12 0.62
C LYS A 541 22.87 -3.68 -0.75
N ASN A 542 23.82 -4.24 -1.51
CA ASN A 542 23.60 -4.84 -2.84
C ASN A 542 23.03 -3.87 -3.90
N GLU A 543 23.12 -2.56 -3.67
CA GLU A 543 22.65 -1.54 -4.63
C GLU A 543 23.48 -1.47 -5.92
N TRP A 544 24.61 -2.17 -5.94
CA TRP A 544 25.44 -2.40 -7.12
C TRP A 544 24.87 -3.50 -8.04
N ALA A 545 23.74 -4.11 -7.71
CA ALA A 545 23.09 -5.10 -8.55
C ALA A 545 22.78 -4.54 -9.96
N TYR A 546 22.96 -5.38 -10.98
CA TYR A 546 22.74 -4.99 -12.37
C TYR A 546 21.30 -4.56 -12.66
N ARG A 547 20.35 -5.13 -11.91
CA ARG A 547 18.91 -4.81 -11.86
C ARG A 547 18.40 -5.23 -10.47
N CYS A 548 17.32 -4.61 -9.99
CA CYS A 548 16.65 -5.11 -8.80
C CYS A 548 16.04 -6.49 -9.03
N TRP A 549 15.79 -7.20 -7.94
CA TRP A 549 15.26 -8.56 -7.91
C TRP A 549 13.94 -8.65 -8.67
N SER A 550 12.99 -7.76 -8.38
CA SER A 550 11.66 -7.72 -8.96
C SER A 550 11.69 -7.51 -10.49
N TRP A 551 12.44 -6.51 -10.97
CA TRP A 551 12.51 -6.28 -12.42
C TRP A 551 13.29 -7.39 -13.13
N ASN A 552 14.31 -7.96 -12.49
CA ASN A 552 15.05 -9.07 -13.06
C ASN A 552 14.18 -10.33 -13.19
N LEU A 553 13.23 -10.56 -12.30
CA LEU A 553 12.24 -11.63 -12.40
C LEU A 553 11.28 -11.39 -13.58
N VAL A 554 10.78 -10.17 -13.74
CA VAL A 554 9.80 -9.81 -14.78
C VAL A 554 10.43 -9.82 -16.18
N ARG A 555 11.66 -9.34 -16.37
CA ARG A 555 12.30 -9.21 -17.69
C ARG A 555 12.77 -10.52 -18.34
N GLN A 556 12.70 -11.66 -17.65
CA GLN A 556 13.25 -12.92 -18.16
C GLN A 556 12.64 -13.31 -19.51
N ARG A 557 13.50 -13.66 -20.48
CA ARG A 557 13.08 -14.01 -21.85
C ARG A 557 12.33 -15.34 -21.93
N ASN A 558 12.71 -16.31 -21.11
CA ASN A 558 12.23 -17.70 -21.18
C ASN A 558 11.36 -18.11 -19.98
N GLY A 559 10.80 -17.13 -19.27
CA GLY A 559 10.03 -17.38 -18.04
C GLY A 559 9.91 -16.14 -17.16
N GLY A 560 10.01 -16.34 -15.85
CA GLY A 560 9.89 -15.27 -14.85
C GLY A 560 8.45 -14.98 -14.48
N ALA A 561 8.15 -13.74 -14.11
CA ALA A 561 6.80 -13.27 -13.74
C ALA A 561 6.21 -12.37 -14.84
N ILE A 562 4.89 -12.14 -14.82
CA ILE A 562 4.25 -11.13 -15.69
C ILE A 562 4.34 -9.72 -15.09
N ALA A 563 4.32 -9.65 -13.76
CA ALA A 563 4.48 -8.45 -12.96
C ALA A 563 5.04 -8.81 -11.59
N CYS A 564 5.60 -7.83 -10.89
CA CYS A 564 6.08 -7.98 -9.52
C CYS A 564 5.74 -6.74 -8.70
N ILE A 565 5.23 -6.93 -7.48
CA ILE A 565 4.90 -5.88 -6.52
C ILE A 565 5.77 -6.09 -5.28
N GLY A 566 6.43 -5.03 -4.80
CA GLY A 566 7.27 -5.10 -3.61
C GLY A 566 7.98 -3.78 -3.32
N ASN A 567 8.75 -3.76 -2.24
CA ASN A 567 9.32 -2.54 -1.67
C ASN A 567 10.52 -1.99 -2.47
N THR A 568 10.52 -0.68 -2.73
CA THR A 568 11.64 0.07 -3.31
C THR A 568 12.68 0.49 -2.27
N GLY A 569 12.28 0.59 -1.00
CA GLY A 569 13.12 0.84 0.18
C GLY A 569 13.04 -0.31 1.19
N LEU A 570 13.34 -0.03 2.46
CA LEU A 570 13.12 -0.96 3.58
C LEU A 570 11.63 -1.27 3.73
N GLY A 571 11.31 -2.56 3.83
CA GLY A 571 9.98 -3.06 4.22
C GLY A 571 10.00 -3.44 5.70
N TYR A 572 9.02 -2.96 6.46
CA TYR A 572 8.90 -3.22 7.89
C TYR A 572 7.75 -4.20 8.17
N GLY A 573 7.86 -4.98 9.23
CA GLY A 573 6.76 -5.82 9.72
C GLY A 573 6.85 -6.05 11.21
N SER A 574 6.00 -6.91 11.74
CA SER A 574 5.99 -7.30 13.15
C SER A 574 6.38 -8.77 13.32
N GLY A 575 7.04 -9.11 14.42
CA GLY A 575 7.31 -10.52 14.78
C GLY A 575 6.07 -11.23 15.34
N GLY A 576 6.10 -12.56 15.37
CA GLY A 576 5.03 -13.38 15.93
C GLY A 576 3.70 -13.29 15.18
N LEU A 577 2.58 -13.56 15.85
CA LEU A 577 1.24 -13.49 15.22
C LEU A 577 0.84 -12.10 14.74
N SER A 578 1.48 -11.04 15.24
CA SER A 578 1.23 -9.67 14.78
C SER A 578 1.73 -9.40 13.35
N CYS A 579 2.54 -10.28 12.75
CA CYS A 579 3.10 -10.08 11.41
C CYS A 579 2.07 -9.75 10.32
N ILE A 580 0.84 -10.26 10.43
CA ILE A 580 -0.25 -10.03 9.46
C ILE A 580 -1.11 -8.80 9.79
N SER A 581 -0.80 -8.08 10.86
CA SER A 581 -1.69 -7.04 11.39
C SER A 581 -1.30 -5.61 11.00
N ASP A 582 -0.12 -5.41 10.43
CA ASP A 582 0.41 -4.11 10.01
C ASP A 582 1.45 -4.22 8.89
N LEU A 583 1.78 -3.07 8.29
CA LEU A 583 2.93 -2.84 7.40
C LEU A 583 3.04 -3.90 6.27
N ASP A 584 4.24 -4.42 6.01
CA ASP A 584 4.53 -5.31 4.88
C ASP A 584 3.69 -6.59 4.93
N GLY A 585 3.47 -7.18 6.11
CA GLY A 585 2.69 -8.42 6.21
C GLY A 585 1.18 -8.21 5.99
N TRP A 586 0.64 -7.05 6.40
CA TRP A 586 -0.74 -6.68 6.07
C TRP A 586 -0.89 -6.34 4.59
N ILE A 587 -0.10 -5.42 4.05
CA ILE A 587 -0.30 -4.91 2.67
C ILE A 587 -0.09 -6.01 1.61
N THR A 588 0.90 -6.91 1.83
CA THR A 588 1.19 -7.98 0.87
C THR A 588 0.16 -9.11 0.92
N SER A 589 -0.39 -9.44 2.08
CA SER A 589 -1.47 -10.44 2.20
C SER A 589 -2.82 -9.88 1.75
N HIS A 590 -3.12 -8.62 2.07
CA HIS A 590 -4.37 -7.93 1.72
C HIS A 590 -4.57 -7.80 0.21
N PHE A 591 -3.48 -7.71 -0.58
CA PHE A 591 -3.56 -7.78 -2.05
C PHE A 591 -4.40 -8.96 -2.55
N PHE A 592 -4.27 -10.12 -1.91
CA PHE A 592 -4.99 -11.33 -2.30
C PHE A 592 -6.46 -11.32 -1.86
N GLN A 593 -6.78 -10.66 -0.75
CA GLN A 593 -8.15 -10.38 -0.36
C GLN A 593 -8.83 -9.47 -1.38
N VAL A 594 -8.19 -8.35 -1.74
CA VAL A 594 -8.69 -7.41 -2.75
C VAL A 594 -8.86 -8.09 -4.11
N TYR A 595 -7.90 -8.93 -4.53
CA TYR A 595 -8.07 -9.74 -5.74
C TYR A 595 -9.30 -10.66 -5.61
N ALA A 596 -9.46 -11.34 -4.48
CA ALA A 596 -10.56 -12.26 -4.29
C ALA A 596 -11.91 -11.55 -4.40
N ASP A 597 -12.08 -10.46 -3.66
CA ASP A 597 -13.28 -9.64 -3.65
C ASP A 597 -13.61 -9.11 -5.05
N GLN A 598 -12.64 -8.50 -5.73
CA GLN A 598 -12.89 -7.91 -7.05
C GLN A 598 -13.03 -8.96 -8.17
N SER A 599 -12.43 -10.14 -8.02
CA SER A 599 -12.57 -11.24 -8.97
C SER A 599 -14.01 -11.75 -9.02
N THR A 600 -14.71 -11.79 -7.87
CA THR A 600 -16.14 -12.14 -7.82
C THR A 600 -17.03 -11.11 -8.52
N ALA A 601 -16.61 -9.84 -8.52
CA ALA A 601 -17.27 -8.75 -9.24
C ALA A 601 -16.88 -8.67 -10.74
N GLY A 602 -15.99 -9.52 -11.22
CA GLY A 602 -15.55 -9.55 -12.62
C GLY A 602 -14.54 -8.46 -13.03
N ASN A 603 -13.97 -7.73 -12.06
CA ASN A 603 -13.10 -6.58 -12.27
C ASN A 603 -11.68 -6.84 -11.72
N TYR A 604 -10.79 -7.45 -12.48
CA TYR A 604 -9.49 -7.92 -11.95
C TYR A 604 -8.27 -7.40 -12.73
N THR A 605 -8.22 -6.08 -12.96
CA THR A 605 -7.00 -5.46 -13.49
C THR A 605 -5.96 -5.26 -12.40
N LEU A 606 -4.69 -5.50 -12.73
CA LEU A 606 -3.61 -5.51 -11.76
C LEU A 606 -3.43 -4.18 -11.03
N GLY A 607 -3.48 -3.07 -11.76
CA GLY A 607 -3.34 -1.73 -11.20
C GLY A 607 -4.50 -1.36 -10.27
N ARG A 608 -5.73 -1.81 -10.56
CA ARG A 608 -6.88 -1.58 -9.69
C ARG A 608 -6.70 -2.29 -8.34
N ILE A 609 -6.29 -3.55 -8.36
CA ILE A 609 -6.08 -4.32 -7.13
C ILE A 609 -4.94 -3.71 -6.32
N HIS A 610 -3.82 -3.37 -6.97
CA HIS A 610 -2.68 -2.72 -6.33
C HIS A 610 -3.07 -1.38 -5.67
N SER A 611 -3.69 -0.46 -6.40
CA SER A 611 -4.09 0.83 -5.84
C SER A 611 -5.21 0.72 -4.81
N GLN A 612 -6.17 -0.19 -4.98
CA GLN A 612 -7.19 -0.43 -3.95
C GLN A 612 -6.55 -0.97 -2.66
N THR A 613 -5.55 -1.84 -2.76
CA THR A 613 -4.81 -2.33 -1.58
C THR A 613 -4.12 -1.18 -0.84
N ILE A 614 -3.52 -0.23 -1.56
CA ILE A 614 -2.94 0.99 -0.98
C ILE A 614 -4.02 1.86 -0.33
N THR A 615 -5.13 2.11 -1.02
CA THR A 615 -6.25 2.90 -0.47
C THR A 615 -6.84 2.24 0.78
N ASP A 616 -6.98 0.92 0.80
CA ASP A 616 -7.45 0.16 1.95
C ASP A 616 -6.46 0.28 3.13
N TYR A 617 -5.15 0.21 2.87
CA TYR A 617 -4.12 0.46 3.88
C TYR A 617 -4.28 1.85 4.49
N ILE A 618 -4.35 2.88 3.65
CA ILE A 618 -4.49 4.28 4.06
C ILE A 618 -5.71 4.48 4.94
N ASN A 619 -6.86 3.92 4.56
CA ASN A 619 -8.09 4.06 5.32
C ASN A 619 -8.01 3.30 6.64
N THR A 620 -7.58 2.03 6.60
CA THR A 620 -7.48 1.14 7.76
C THR A 620 -6.58 1.74 8.85
N PHE A 621 -5.40 2.27 8.51
CA PHE A 621 -4.41 2.74 9.49
C PHE A 621 -4.49 4.25 9.79
N SER A 622 -5.48 4.96 9.25
CA SER A 622 -5.56 6.42 9.35
C SER A 622 -5.59 6.99 10.78
N ALA A 623 -6.07 6.23 11.78
CA ALA A 623 -6.13 6.67 13.17
C ALA A 623 -4.78 6.64 13.91
N SER A 624 -3.83 5.84 13.40
CA SER A 624 -2.49 5.67 13.97
C SER A 624 -1.40 5.89 12.92
N TRP A 625 -1.73 6.65 11.87
CA TRP A 625 -0.85 6.88 10.73
C TRP A 625 0.49 7.44 11.19
N ASP A 626 1.56 6.76 10.80
CA ASP A 626 2.92 7.17 11.10
C ASP A 626 3.85 7.16 9.88
N ARG A 627 5.13 7.40 10.15
CA ARG A 627 6.19 7.42 9.14
C ARG A 627 6.38 6.08 8.42
N LEU A 628 6.26 4.96 9.15
CA LEU A 628 6.43 3.62 8.58
C LEU A 628 5.20 3.20 7.79
N ASP A 629 4.02 3.71 8.13
CA ASP A 629 2.82 3.61 7.28
C ASP A 629 3.00 4.36 5.96
N ALA A 630 3.47 5.61 6.01
CA ALA A 630 3.80 6.40 4.81
C ALA A 630 4.84 5.67 3.94
N LYS A 631 5.92 5.18 4.55
CA LYS A 631 6.95 4.40 3.86
C LYS A 631 6.40 3.14 3.21
N THR A 632 5.53 2.41 3.91
CA THR A 632 4.87 1.20 3.40
C THR A 632 4.14 1.49 2.09
N VAL A 633 3.35 2.57 2.01
CA VAL A 633 2.61 2.89 0.78
C VAL A 633 3.49 3.52 -0.31
N GLU A 634 4.42 4.41 0.07
CA GLU A 634 5.35 5.07 -0.85
C GLU A 634 6.23 4.06 -1.60
N GLY A 635 6.72 3.05 -0.87
CA GLY A 635 7.70 2.09 -1.37
C GLY A 635 7.09 0.91 -2.14
N TRP A 636 5.79 0.67 -2.07
CA TRP A 636 5.16 -0.54 -2.59
C TRP A 636 4.83 -0.44 -4.09
N ALA A 637 5.85 -0.61 -4.94
CA ALA A 637 5.78 -0.33 -6.37
C ALA A 637 5.25 -1.51 -7.20
N LEU A 638 4.38 -1.21 -8.19
CA LEU A 638 3.95 -2.15 -9.23
C LEU A 638 4.91 -2.13 -10.44
N LEU A 639 5.77 -3.15 -10.55
CA LEU A 639 6.58 -3.39 -11.75
C LEU A 639 5.82 -4.30 -12.73
N GLY A 640 4.91 -3.69 -13.48
CA GLY A 640 4.04 -4.37 -14.44
C GLY A 640 3.16 -3.40 -15.23
N ASP A 641 2.30 -3.94 -16.08
CA ASP A 641 1.25 -3.18 -16.76
C ASP A 641 0.03 -3.05 -15.84
N PRO A 642 -0.37 -1.83 -15.43
CA PRO A 642 -1.49 -1.64 -14.51
C PRO A 642 -2.84 -2.00 -15.15
N SER A 643 -2.92 -1.99 -16.48
CA SER A 643 -4.12 -2.39 -17.22
C SER A 643 -4.19 -3.89 -17.49
N LEU A 644 -3.19 -4.68 -17.04
CA LEU A 644 -3.14 -6.12 -17.23
C LEU A 644 -4.38 -6.78 -16.61
N ARG A 645 -5.16 -7.50 -17.41
CA ARG A 645 -6.22 -8.37 -16.89
C ARG A 645 -5.59 -9.65 -16.32
N ILE A 646 -5.63 -9.81 -14.99
CA ILE A 646 -5.05 -10.98 -14.33
C ILE A 646 -5.78 -12.25 -14.80
N GLY A 647 -5.05 -13.24 -15.30
CA GLY A 647 -5.64 -14.45 -15.89
C GLY A 647 -6.06 -14.32 -17.36
N GLY A 648 -5.89 -13.15 -17.99
CA GLY A 648 -6.16 -12.92 -19.41
C GLY A 648 -7.63 -12.70 -19.77
N TYR A 649 -7.88 -12.41 -21.04
CA TYR A 649 -9.21 -12.16 -21.60
C TYR A 649 -9.84 -13.44 -22.15
N PRO A 650 -11.17 -13.62 -22.00
CA PRO A 650 -11.88 -14.65 -22.72
C PRO A 650 -11.69 -14.48 -24.22
N LEU A 651 -11.66 -15.59 -24.96
CA LEU A 651 -11.66 -15.55 -26.42
C LEU A 651 -12.94 -14.85 -26.89
N ILE A 652 -12.78 -13.77 -27.66
CA ILE A 652 -13.87 -13.11 -28.35
C ILE A 652 -14.21 -14.01 -29.54
N HIS A 653 -15.37 -14.68 -29.50
CA HIS A 653 -15.90 -15.46 -30.61
C HIS A 653 -16.58 -14.57 -31.65
#